data_AF-A0A086J3W8-F1
#
_entry.id   AF-A0A086J3W8-F1
#
_cell.length_a   1.000
_cell.length_b   1.000
_cell.length_c   1.000
_cell.angle_alpha   90.00
_cell.angle_beta   90.00
_cell.angle_gamma   90.00
#
_symmetry.space_group_name_H-M   'P 1'
#
loop_
_entity.id
_entity.type
_entity.pdbx_description
1 polymer ?
#
loop_
_entity_poly.entity_id
_entity_poly.type
_entity_poly.pdbx_seq_one_letter_code
_entity_poly.pdbx_strand_id
1 'polypeptide(L)'
;MASTKKLSLTFYIELSALVSILLANICRADAGLQIIDSVLQFEITTDATRIKINPDGPLNFLRGYIYQKMDCMHNKRFFAPQIDTEYSASEDPKYPDFFRISRYSRDIKKDKAYKALPENEMDVFSEKLHTHLIKLFPSPTGDITIETRGNQSFIQFLQAETTTEHALKILAMLLLFSEGVDIPIRVSNNVLEVYEKEKKDEIYFKVPMVISWLNIKEDKVETFQQSKVKQMISFFKEYATNLEVLSLMVDKCSKEEVMSGKFLDSPKFLIQYYIFEFINTAEHAIEFIQTVHAMTEKYAPKTEAPSKDDCVYDRLFKPAIAEAEVDCAALMKDTQDILNTYLAFPFADNTQLPAYRSVPLYNRESASFSSNYLENYSNCVECVILSLFCCLAYNPEERIYQTDHMGDISPSLKEFFCMDMQQFDTTAGEFQEKWCRVVAGLENVNIVYLRDKNEIYSGLLNILTVIAEIVNAPEDEKNKIANAICDLYKQNGYLTSTLHENIKDYTENLLKRLSKTKDTEVEVSLLDAFKDDYHENLYDISGVITMVFKHYGVLNTITLKVGKEHSEIEMEPTVIKVHDNRLERMNRMADTYRDRKKFIENLLTMYVEYEARKIDTPENSNEFMRSQVCKTIENNFTDINRLLLMKKISDYNYKQDLVACSIIYSMDQKLFLKHPLVRFTSNIIGSTELNRMLVQMDMLAPIVFADLHNKDGKVGAYPRLQFSENRYKQLAYFSFTSYFINYTLYNDAVFMVWIKSFRYTCMKDEVETRSHPLTVNRFNRRICQYIFRNGDMKLSNIIDRFITDAYPAQVDEVTPLLHFIWTVYLCAEENPNVQLIKANYDYMCDSKHISKDSASFVLLDDIREQVVKTLNDLKDHLCRNEDDVNELNKFILIIQKKA
;
A
#
# COMPACT_ATOMS: atom_id res chain seq x y z
N MET A 1 -58.26 24.69 -19.75
CA MET A 1 -57.89 23.52 -18.91
C MET A 1 -56.73 22.67 -19.47
N ALA A 2 -56.31 22.82 -20.74
CA ALA A 2 -55.20 22.03 -21.29
C ALA A 2 -53.79 22.64 -21.08
N SER A 3 -53.64 23.97 -20.93
CA SER A 3 -52.31 24.59 -20.75
C SER A 3 -51.78 24.50 -19.32
N THR A 4 -52.66 24.44 -18.32
CA THR A 4 -52.29 24.34 -16.89
C THR A 4 -51.76 22.95 -16.50
N LYS A 5 -52.22 21.88 -17.17
CA LYS A 5 -51.70 20.51 -16.98
C LYS A 5 -50.31 20.32 -17.61
N LYS A 6 -50.02 21.02 -18.72
CA LYS A 6 -48.71 20.97 -19.38
C LYS A 6 -47.65 21.70 -18.54
N LEU A 7 -48.02 22.86 -17.97
CA LEU A 7 -47.14 23.61 -17.07
C LEU A 7 -46.80 22.83 -15.79
N SER A 8 -47.75 22.08 -15.21
CA SER A 8 -47.47 21.29 -14.02
C SER A 8 -46.60 20.08 -14.33
N LEU A 9 -46.77 19.41 -15.47
CA LEU A 9 -45.94 18.26 -15.83
C LEU A 9 -44.49 18.69 -16.13
N THR A 10 -44.28 19.79 -16.85
CA THR A 10 -42.94 20.35 -17.08
C THR A 10 -42.31 20.78 -15.77
N PHE A 11 -43.05 21.43 -14.87
CA PHE A 11 -42.55 21.80 -13.55
C PHE A 11 -42.20 20.58 -12.68
N TYR A 12 -42.98 19.49 -12.74
CA TYR A 12 -42.65 18.25 -12.04
C TYR A 12 -41.45 17.52 -12.66
N ILE A 13 -41.26 17.59 -13.98
CA ILE A 13 -40.07 17.02 -14.65
C ILE A 13 -38.84 17.86 -14.33
N GLU A 14 -38.94 19.19 -14.37
CA GLU A 14 -37.88 20.11 -13.99
C GLU A 14 -37.54 19.97 -12.51
N LEU A 15 -38.53 19.87 -11.61
CA LEU A 15 -38.32 19.64 -10.19
C LEU A 15 -37.78 18.24 -9.92
N SER A 16 -38.23 17.20 -10.62
CA SER A 16 -37.68 15.85 -10.52
C SER A 16 -36.25 15.79 -11.04
N ALA A 17 -35.93 16.51 -12.12
CA ALA A 17 -34.57 16.65 -12.63
C ALA A 17 -33.71 17.45 -11.65
N LEU A 18 -34.23 18.55 -11.10
CA LEU A 18 -33.53 19.34 -10.09
C LEU A 18 -33.29 18.56 -8.80
N VAL A 19 -34.28 17.78 -8.35
CA VAL A 19 -34.17 16.89 -7.18
C VAL A 19 -33.26 15.71 -7.50
N SER A 20 -33.25 15.17 -8.72
CA SER A 20 -32.31 14.11 -9.12
C SER A 20 -30.89 14.66 -9.28
N ILE A 21 -30.73 15.89 -9.76
CA ILE A 21 -29.45 16.62 -9.82
C ILE A 21 -29.02 17.00 -8.40
N LEU A 22 -29.92 17.40 -7.51
CA LEU A 22 -29.64 17.66 -6.08
C LEU A 22 -29.27 16.37 -5.34
N LEU A 23 -29.96 15.25 -5.60
CA LEU A 23 -29.66 13.94 -5.02
C LEU A 23 -28.37 13.35 -5.62
N ALA A 24 -28.10 13.59 -6.91
CA ALA A 24 -26.82 13.30 -7.53
C ALA A 24 -25.71 14.20 -6.96
N ASN A 25 -25.98 15.46 -6.64
CA ASN A 25 -25.06 16.37 -5.96
C ASN A 25 -24.84 16.01 -4.48
N ILE A 26 -25.80 15.34 -3.84
CA ILE A 26 -25.66 14.79 -2.49
C ILE A 26 -24.80 13.50 -2.50
N CYS A 27 -24.76 12.77 -3.62
CA CYS A 27 -23.86 11.64 -3.83
C CYS A 27 -22.59 12.12 -4.55
N ARG A 28 -21.54 12.45 -3.78
CA ARG A 28 -20.22 12.81 -4.35
C ARG A 28 -19.63 11.62 -5.13
N ALA A 29 -19.96 11.50 -6.41
CA ALA A 29 -19.43 10.45 -7.26
C ALA A 29 -18.00 10.81 -7.67
N ASP A 30 -17.06 9.93 -7.33
CA ASP A 30 -15.74 9.82 -7.95
C ASP A 30 -15.92 9.79 -9.48
N ALA A 31 -15.13 10.53 -10.27
CA ALA A 31 -15.31 10.59 -11.72
C ALA A 31 -15.05 9.22 -12.35
N GLY A 32 -14.27 8.36 -11.69
CA GLY A 32 -14.21 6.94 -12.00
C GLY A 32 -15.59 6.26 -11.96
N LEU A 33 -16.44 6.57 -10.97
CA LEU A 33 -17.81 6.03 -10.91
C LEU A 33 -18.72 6.60 -12.00
N GLN A 34 -18.57 7.87 -12.38
CA GLN A 34 -19.33 8.45 -13.50
C GLN A 34 -18.98 7.78 -14.84
N ILE A 35 -17.69 7.49 -15.07
CA ILE A 35 -17.23 6.71 -16.22
C ILE A 35 -17.83 5.30 -16.18
N ILE A 36 -17.79 4.63 -15.02
CA ILE A 36 -18.38 3.29 -14.84
C ILE A 36 -19.88 3.29 -15.13
N ASP A 37 -20.63 4.26 -14.61
CA ASP A 37 -22.07 4.39 -14.85
C ASP A 37 -22.35 4.59 -16.34
N SER A 38 -21.59 5.47 -17.01
CA SER A 38 -21.72 5.71 -18.44
C SER A 38 -21.42 4.45 -19.26
N VAL A 39 -20.38 3.71 -18.90
CA VAL A 39 -19.99 2.44 -19.53
C VAL A 39 -21.08 1.36 -19.35
N LEU A 40 -21.65 1.23 -18.16
CA LEU A 40 -22.68 0.22 -17.87
C LEU A 40 -24.02 0.53 -18.54
N GLN A 41 -24.35 1.81 -18.75
CA GLN A 41 -25.58 2.27 -19.41
C GLN A 41 -25.44 2.38 -20.94
N PHE A 42 -24.21 2.34 -21.47
CA PHE A 42 -23.98 2.51 -22.90
C PHE A 42 -24.52 1.32 -23.71
N GLU A 43 -25.33 1.64 -24.73
CA GLU A 43 -25.91 0.67 -25.66
C GLU A 43 -25.33 0.86 -27.07
N ILE A 44 -24.82 -0.22 -27.65
CA ILE A 44 -24.44 -0.30 -29.07
C ILE A 44 -25.69 -0.68 -29.86
N THR A 45 -26.04 0.17 -30.84
CA THR A 45 -27.12 -0.12 -31.77
C THR A 45 -26.58 -0.95 -32.93
N THR A 46 -27.06 -2.19 -33.06
CA THR A 46 -26.80 -3.04 -34.23
C THR A 46 -28.09 -3.20 -35.05
N ASP A 47 -27.96 -3.68 -36.30
CA ASP A 47 -29.10 -3.86 -37.22
C ASP A 47 -30.18 -4.83 -36.70
N ALA A 48 -29.85 -5.69 -35.74
CA ALA A 48 -30.74 -6.73 -35.22
C ALA A 48 -31.20 -6.51 -33.77
N THR A 49 -30.32 -6.00 -32.88
CA THR A 49 -30.62 -5.84 -31.44
C THR A 49 -29.79 -4.73 -30.79
N ARG A 50 -30.24 -4.19 -29.65
CA ARG A 50 -29.39 -3.36 -28.79
C ARG A 50 -28.50 -4.24 -27.92
N ILE A 51 -27.22 -3.95 -27.91
CA ILE A 51 -26.19 -4.72 -27.21
C ILE A 51 -25.55 -3.81 -26.16
N LYS A 52 -25.29 -4.35 -24.97
CA LYS A 52 -24.54 -3.69 -23.90
C LYS A 52 -23.34 -4.55 -23.50
N ILE A 53 -22.41 -3.97 -22.76
CA ILE A 53 -21.35 -4.78 -22.14
C ILE A 53 -21.96 -5.81 -21.18
N ASN A 54 -21.30 -6.94 -21.01
CA ASN A 54 -21.65 -7.87 -19.95
C ASN A 54 -21.17 -7.27 -18.61
N PRO A 55 -22.07 -6.96 -17.65
CA PRO A 55 -21.68 -6.38 -16.36
C PRO A 55 -20.80 -7.32 -15.54
N ASP A 56 -20.82 -8.62 -15.82
CA ASP A 56 -19.94 -9.60 -15.18
C ASP A 56 -18.58 -9.72 -15.88
N GLY A 57 -18.45 -9.16 -17.07
CA GLY A 57 -17.35 -9.35 -17.99
C GLY A 57 -16.13 -8.47 -17.72
N PRO A 58 -15.07 -8.62 -18.53
CA PRO A 58 -13.82 -7.87 -18.38
C PRO A 58 -13.92 -6.41 -18.87
N LEU A 59 -14.99 -6.04 -19.57
CA LEU A 59 -15.28 -4.65 -19.95
C LEU A 59 -15.97 -3.84 -18.85
N ASN A 60 -16.29 -4.46 -17.70
CA ASN A 60 -16.79 -3.71 -16.56
C ASN A 60 -15.62 -2.99 -15.86
N PHE A 61 -15.54 -1.67 -16.04
CA PHE A 61 -14.47 -0.82 -15.50
C PHE A 61 -14.46 -0.77 -13.96
N LEU A 62 -15.53 -1.23 -13.31
CA LEU A 62 -15.55 -1.43 -11.86
C LEU A 62 -14.42 -2.36 -11.38
N ARG A 63 -13.97 -3.32 -12.20
CA ARG A 63 -12.80 -4.16 -11.90
C ARG A 63 -11.55 -3.30 -11.70
N GLY A 64 -11.25 -2.43 -12.67
CA GLY A 64 -10.09 -1.54 -12.64
C GLY A 64 -10.13 -0.59 -11.46
N TYR A 65 -11.29 0.02 -11.23
CA TYR A 65 -11.53 0.90 -10.10
C TYR A 65 -11.31 0.22 -8.75
N ILE A 66 -11.83 -1.00 -8.55
CA ILE A 66 -11.56 -1.77 -7.32
C ILE A 66 -10.08 -2.10 -7.18
N TYR A 67 -9.40 -2.53 -8.26
CA TYR A 67 -7.97 -2.83 -8.20
C TYR A 67 -7.15 -1.62 -7.76
N GLN A 68 -7.52 -0.42 -8.23
CA GLN A 68 -6.88 0.84 -7.87
C GLN A 68 -7.14 1.18 -6.40
N LYS A 69 -8.41 1.16 -5.94
CA LYS A 69 -8.76 1.46 -4.53
C LYS A 69 -8.17 0.47 -3.52
N MET A 70 -7.92 -0.77 -3.94
CA MET A 70 -7.25 -1.79 -3.12
C MET A 70 -5.72 -1.78 -3.22
N ASP A 71 -5.13 -0.86 -4.00
CA ASP A 71 -3.68 -0.77 -4.22
C ASP A 71 -3.06 -2.09 -4.74
N CYS A 72 -3.82 -2.87 -5.53
CA CYS A 72 -3.40 -4.19 -6.00
C CYS A 72 -2.09 -4.13 -6.80
N MET A 73 -1.97 -3.15 -7.71
CA MET A 73 -0.76 -2.99 -8.53
C MET A 73 0.44 -2.51 -7.70
N HIS A 74 0.22 -1.64 -6.71
CA HIS A 74 1.24 -1.23 -5.74
C HIS A 74 1.86 -2.44 -5.06
N ASN A 75 1.02 -3.27 -4.43
CA ASN A 75 1.51 -4.43 -3.71
C ASN A 75 2.19 -5.44 -4.65
N LYS A 76 1.61 -5.67 -5.85
CA LYS A 76 2.15 -6.60 -6.83
C LYS A 76 3.52 -6.16 -7.38
N ARG A 77 3.69 -4.88 -7.71
CA ARG A 77 4.93 -4.35 -8.31
C ARG A 77 6.10 -4.30 -7.32
N PHE A 78 5.84 -4.10 -6.04
CA PHE A 78 6.89 -3.91 -5.03
C PHE A 78 7.17 -5.12 -4.17
N PHE A 79 6.17 -5.97 -3.87
CA PHE A 79 6.31 -7.01 -2.84
C PHE A 79 6.13 -8.43 -3.35
N ALA A 80 5.61 -8.63 -4.55
CA ALA A 80 5.38 -9.98 -5.07
C ALA A 80 6.68 -10.81 -5.13
N PRO A 81 6.63 -12.11 -4.82
CA PRO A 81 7.82 -12.97 -4.75
C PRO A 81 8.49 -13.21 -6.11
N GLN A 82 7.86 -12.81 -7.21
CA GLN A 82 8.44 -12.87 -8.55
C GLN A 82 9.29 -11.63 -8.88
N ILE A 83 9.21 -10.57 -8.08
CA ILE A 83 10.03 -9.35 -8.23
C ILE A 83 11.31 -9.49 -7.40
N ASP A 84 12.45 -9.30 -8.06
CA ASP A 84 13.78 -9.15 -7.45
C ASP A 84 14.05 -7.66 -7.24
N THR A 85 13.73 -7.16 -6.04
CA THR A 85 13.90 -5.75 -5.69
C THR A 85 15.36 -5.41 -5.49
N GLU A 86 15.84 -4.32 -6.12
CA GLU A 86 17.24 -3.93 -6.00
C GLU A 86 17.50 -3.13 -4.73
N TYR A 87 18.04 -3.79 -3.72
CA TYR A 87 18.53 -3.18 -2.48
C TYR A 87 19.81 -3.84 -1.95
N SER A 88 20.49 -3.16 -1.04
CA SER A 88 21.57 -3.72 -0.22
C SER A 88 21.63 -3.06 1.15
N ALA A 89 22.03 -3.81 2.18
CA ALA A 89 22.28 -3.28 3.51
C ALA A 89 23.55 -3.92 4.11
N SER A 90 24.42 -3.10 4.71
CA SER A 90 25.70 -3.55 5.29
C SER A 90 26.20 -2.61 6.38
N GLU A 91 27.16 -3.08 7.17
CA GLU A 91 27.85 -2.25 8.17
C GLU A 91 28.69 -1.16 7.50
N ASP A 92 28.76 0.03 8.11
CA ASP A 92 29.70 1.05 7.65
C ASP A 92 31.06 0.89 8.36
N PRO A 93 32.14 0.46 7.66
CA PRO A 93 33.48 0.34 8.23
C PRO A 93 34.06 1.65 8.79
N LYS A 94 33.51 2.82 8.42
CA LYS A 94 33.94 4.11 8.98
C LYS A 94 33.43 4.33 10.40
N TYR A 95 32.38 3.63 10.81
CA TYR A 95 31.69 3.80 12.08
C TYR A 95 31.41 2.45 12.74
N PRO A 96 32.41 1.81 13.36
CA PRO A 96 32.30 0.45 13.92
C PRO A 96 31.43 0.36 15.20
N ASP A 97 30.72 1.43 15.57
CA ASP A 97 30.03 1.55 16.84
C ASP A 97 28.55 1.18 16.75
N PHE A 98 28.02 0.56 17.81
CA PHE A 98 26.74 -0.15 17.83
C PHE A 98 25.52 0.70 17.41
N PHE A 99 25.52 1.98 17.78
CA PHE A 99 24.41 2.92 17.58
C PHE A 99 24.46 3.75 16.29
N ARG A 100 25.44 3.52 15.40
CA ARG A 100 25.62 4.37 14.20
C ARG A 100 24.99 3.81 12.93
N ILE A 101 24.82 4.73 11.98
CA ILE A 101 24.13 4.57 10.70
C ILE A 101 24.82 3.48 9.86
N SER A 102 24.06 2.48 9.42
CA SER A 102 24.51 1.45 8.48
C SER A 102 24.37 1.94 7.03
N ARG A 103 25.08 1.31 6.10
CA ARG A 103 24.86 1.58 4.67
C ARG A 103 23.62 0.86 4.22
N TYR A 104 22.72 1.60 3.60
CA TYR A 104 21.53 1.08 2.96
C TYR A 104 21.38 1.76 1.59
N SER A 105 21.04 0.97 0.59
CA SER A 105 20.69 1.47 -0.73
C SER A 105 19.50 0.71 -1.28
N ARG A 106 18.65 1.44 -2.01
CA ARG A 106 17.46 0.93 -2.71
C ARG A 106 17.39 1.64 -4.05
N ASP A 107 17.35 0.88 -5.14
CA ASP A 107 17.26 1.43 -6.50
C ASP A 107 16.07 0.83 -7.25
N ILE A 108 14.92 1.49 -7.15
CA ILE A 108 13.63 1.03 -7.72
C ILE A 108 13.71 0.82 -9.24
N LYS A 109 14.56 1.59 -9.92
CA LYS A 109 14.76 1.54 -11.37
C LYS A 109 15.49 0.28 -11.83
N LYS A 110 16.16 -0.43 -10.90
CA LYS A 110 16.90 -1.68 -11.16
C LYS A 110 16.12 -2.94 -10.79
N ASP A 111 14.91 -2.81 -10.26
CA ASP A 111 14.03 -3.95 -10.03
C ASP A 111 13.83 -4.76 -11.32
N LYS A 112 13.78 -6.07 -11.18
CA LYS A 112 13.60 -7.01 -12.29
C LYS A 112 12.77 -8.21 -11.85
N ALA A 113 12.29 -9.00 -12.80
CA ALA A 113 11.73 -10.31 -12.47
C ALA A 113 12.85 -11.29 -12.09
N TYR A 114 12.58 -12.21 -11.17
CA TYR A 114 13.45 -13.36 -10.96
C TYR A 114 13.50 -14.22 -12.22
N LYS A 115 14.70 -14.73 -12.55
CA LYS A 115 14.87 -15.66 -13.67
C LYS A 115 14.17 -17.00 -13.39
N ALA A 116 13.43 -17.48 -14.38
CA ALA A 116 12.78 -18.78 -14.37
C ALA A 116 13.79 -19.93 -14.37
N LEU A 117 13.36 -21.09 -13.86
CA LEU A 117 14.01 -22.36 -14.18
C LEU A 117 13.48 -22.81 -15.54
N PRO A 118 14.33 -23.03 -16.57
CA PRO A 118 13.86 -23.24 -17.95
C PRO A 118 12.97 -24.47 -18.16
N GLU A 119 12.94 -25.40 -17.21
CA GLU A 119 12.23 -26.68 -17.29
C GLU A 119 10.71 -26.54 -17.07
N ASN A 120 10.23 -25.44 -16.50
CA ASN A 120 8.82 -25.20 -16.22
C ASN A 120 8.27 -24.03 -17.05
N GLU A 121 7.32 -24.33 -17.95
CA GLU A 121 6.70 -23.33 -18.84
C GLU A 121 6.02 -22.20 -18.04
N MET A 122 5.36 -22.51 -16.93
CA MET A 122 4.70 -21.51 -16.10
C MET A 122 5.68 -20.60 -15.35
N ASP A 123 6.88 -21.09 -15.03
CA ASP A 123 7.94 -20.24 -14.46
C ASP A 123 8.43 -19.24 -15.52
N VAL A 124 8.59 -19.68 -16.77
CA VAL A 124 8.98 -18.81 -17.90
C VAL A 124 7.89 -17.79 -18.20
N PHE A 125 6.62 -18.20 -18.19
CA PHE A 125 5.48 -17.29 -18.28
C PHE A 125 5.52 -16.25 -17.16
N SER A 126 5.73 -16.69 -15.92
CA SER A 126 5.79 -15.82 -14.74
C SER A 126 6.92 -14.79 -14.83
N GLU A 127 8.12 -15.19 -15.25
CA GLU A 127 9.23 -14.25 -15.49
C GLU A 127 8.87 -13.20 -16.54
N LYS A 128 8.31 -13.63 -17.69
CA LYS A 128 7.90 -12.74 -18.78
C LYS A 128 6.82 -11.75 -18.31
N LEU A 129 5.78 -12.26 -17.64
CA LEU A 129 4.69 -11.45 -17.11
C LEU A 129 5.21 -10.35 -16.18
N HIS A 130 6.01 -10.71 -15.18
CA HIS A 130 6.52 -9.74 -14.20
C HIS A 130 7.54 -8.77 -14.82
N THR A 131 8.29 -9.20 -15.84
CA THR A 131 9.13 -8.30 -16.64
C THR A 131 8.30 -7.25 -17.38
N HIS A 132 7.15 -7.64 -17.94
CA HIS A 132 6.23 -6.73 -18.60
C HIS A 132 5.48 -5.84 -17.60
N LEU A 133 5.11 -6.37 -16.43
CA LEU A 133 4.51 -5.61 -15.33
C LEU A 133 5.41 -4.44 -14.92
N ILE A 134 6.71 -4.68 -14.68
CA ILE A 134 7.67 -3.61 -14.32
C ILE A 134 7.78 -2.54 -15.43
N LYS A 135 7.69 -2.94 -16.70
CA LYS A 135 7.81 -2.02 -17.85
C LYS A 135 6.53 -1.21 -18.09
N LEU A 136 5.36 -1.79 -17.83
CA LEU A 136 4.06 -1.15 -17.98
C LEU A 136 3.73 -0.22 -16.80
N PHE A 137 4.20 -0.62 -15.61
CA PHE A 137 4.00 0.08 -14.35
C PHE A 137 5.36 0.44 -13.71
N PRO A 138 6.16 1.31 -14.35
CA PRO A 138 7.41 1.78 -13.79
C PRO A 138 7.18 2.62 -12.53
N SER A 139 8.26 2.79 -11.77
CA SER A 139 8.29 3.67 -10.60
C SER A 139 9.58 4.50 -10.59
N PRO A 140 9.62 5.61 -11.35
CA PRO A 140 10.82 6.43 -11.47
C PRO A 140 11.13 7.26 -10.21
N THR A 141 10.11 7.57 -9.41
CA THR A 141 10.19 8.47 -8.23
C THR A 141 9.82 7.79 -6.91
N GLY A 142 9.30 6.56 -6.94
CA GLY A 142 8.79 5.87 -5.74
C GLY A 142 7.34 5.41 -5.90
N ASP A 143 6.55 6.15 -6.68
CA ASP A 143 5.17 5.81 -7.01
C ASP A 143 5.05 5.00 -8.29
N ILE A 144 3.96 4.26 -8.42
CA ILE A 144 3.64 3.56 -9.67
C ILE A 144 2.90 4.50 -10.58
N THR A 145 3.31 4.52 -11.84
CA THR A 145 2.60 5.27 -12.87
C THR A 145 2.72 4.58 -14.22
N ILE A 146 1.71 4.73 -15.07
CA ILE A 146 1.86 4.43 -16.50
C ILE A 146 2.56 5.59 -17.23
N GLU A 147 2.56 6.79 -16.66
CA GLU A 147 3.08 8.04 -17.24
C GLU A 147 4.60 8.13 -17.13
N THR A 148 5.29 7.39 -18.01
CA THR A 148 6.75 7.40 -18.10
C THR A 148 7.25 8.02 -19.41
N ARG A 149 8.22 8.95 -19.30
CA ARG A 149 8.89 9.61 -20.44
C ARG A 149 10.00 8.76 -21.09
N GLY A 150 10.10 7.46 -20.76
CA GLY A 150 11.09 6.58 -21.38
C GLY A 150 10.87 6.48 -22.89
N ASN A 151 11.93 6.60 -23.69
CA ASN A 151 11.87 6.53 -25.17
C ASN A 151 11.35 5.19 -25.77
N GLN A 152 11.16 4.16 -24.94
CA GLN A 152 10.55 2.88 -25.31
C GLN A 152 9.37 2.50 -24.40
N SER A 153 8.73 3.52 -23.82
CA SER A 153 7.54 3.42 -23.00
C SER A 153 6.32 3.00 -23.83
N PHE A 154 5.44 2.18 -23.26
CA PHE A 154 4.19 1.82 -23.93
C PHE A 154 3.22 3.00 -24.01
N ILE A 155 3.14 3.86 -22.98
CA ILE A 155 2.28 5.05 -23.02
C ILE A 155 2.72 6.02 -24.12
N GLN A 156 4.03 6.23 -24.27
CA GLN A 156 4.59 7.10 -25.31
C GLN A 156 4.33 6.55 -26.70
N PHE A 157 4.38 5.22 -26.86
CA PHE A 157 3.99 4.59 -28.10
C PHE A 157 2.51 4.81 -28.42
N LEU A 158 1.60 4.63 -27.46
CA LEU A 158 0.17 4.85 -27.67
C LEU A 158 -0.18 6.31 -27.98
N GLN A 159 0.50 7.27 -27.33
CA GLN A 159 0.25 8.70 -27.48
C GLN A 159 0.97 9.34 -28.68
N ALA A 160 1.90 8.63 -29.33
CA ALA A 160 2.62 9.17 -30.47
C ALA A 160 1.67 9.53 -31.62
N GLU A 161 1.93 10.63 -32.31
CA GLU A 161 1.14 11.11 -33.45
C GLU A 161 0.88 10.02 -34.51
N THR A 162 1.88 9.16 -34.76
CA THR A 162 1.80 8.06 -35.73
C THR A 162 0.99 6.84 -35.26
N THR A 163 0.56 6.82 -34.00
CA THR A 163 -0.08 5.67 -33.34
C THR A 163 -1.39 6.02 -32.63
N THR A 164 -1.59 7.28 -32.25
CA THR A 164 -2.72 7.73 -31.41
C THR A 164 -4.09 7.35 -31.98
N GLU A 165 -4.29 7.44 -33.30
CA GLU A 165 -5.53 7.00 -33.99
C GLU A 165 -5.80 5.50 -33.93
N HIS A 166 -4.82 4.72 -33.48
CA HIS A 166 -4.88 3.26 -33.35
C HIS A 166 -4.70 2.82 -31.89
N ALA A 167 -4.54 3.73 -30.93
CA ALA A 167 -4.28 3.39 -29.53
C ALA A 167 -5.37 2.47 -28.95
N LEU A 168 -6.65 2.82 -29.12
CA LEU A 168 -7.77 2.01 -28.62
C LEU A 168 -7.85 0.64 -29.33
N LYS A 169 -7.49 0.56 -30.62
CA LYS A 169 -7.43 -0.72 -31.36
C LYS A 169 -6.32 -1.63 -30.83
N ILE A 170 -5.16 -1.07 -30.47
CA ILE A 170 -4.05 -1.81 -29.87
C ILE A 170 -4.44 -2.32 -28.48
N LEU A 171 -5.08 -1.47 -27.65
CA LEU A 171 -5.57 -1.88 -26.33
C LEU A 171 -6.65 -2.98 -26.45
N ALA A 172 -7.59 -2.83 -27.39
CA ALA A 172 -8.62 -3.83 -27.66
C ALA A 172 -8.01 -5.17 -28.11
N MET A 173 -6.99 -5.13 -28.98
CA MET A 173 -6.24 -6.32 -29.38
C MET A 173 -5.59 -7.03 -28.18
N LEU A 174 -4.93 -6.29 -27.29
CA LEU A 174 -4.28 -6.87 -26.10
C LEU A 174 -5.31 -7.45 -25.10
N LEU A 175 -6.45 -6.78 -24.92
CA LEU A 175 -7.58 -7.30 -24.15
C LEU A 175 -8.07 -8.63 -24.74
N LEU A 176 -8.32 -8.68 -26.05
CA LEU A 176 -8.80 -9.87 -26.74
C LEU A 176 -7.80 -11.03 -26.68
N PHE A 177 -6.50 -10.76 -26.81
CA PHE A 177 -5.47 -11.79 -26.55
C PHE A 177 -5.59 -12.35 -25.14
N SER A 178 -5.76 -11.50 -24.12
CA SER A 178 -5.91 -11.95 -22.72
C SER A 178 -7.19 -12.76 -22.48
N GLU A 179 -8.19 -12.64 -23.37
CA GLU A 179 -9.49 -13.32 -23.29
C GLU A 179 -9.60 -14.62 -24.10
N GLY A 180 -8.52 -15.05 -24.77
CA GLY A 180 -8.53 -16.30 -25.53
C GLY A 180 -8.60 -16.15 -27.04
N VAL A 181 -8.52 -14.93 -27.60
CA VAL A 181 -8.75 -14.68 -29.02
C VAL A 181 -7.45 -14.70 -29.80
N ASP A 182 -7.36 -15.57 -30.81
CA ASP A 182 -6.24 -15.58 -31.75
C ASP A 182 -6.44 -14.56 -32.88
N ILE A 183 -5.73 -13.44 -32.78
CA ILE A 183 -5.73 -12.37 -33.79
C ILE A 183 -4.46 -12.49 -34.66
N PRO A 184 -4.60 -12.60 -35.99
CA PRO A 184 -3.45 -12.70 -36.88
C PRO A 184 -2.71 -11.35 -36.94
N ILE A 185 -1.50 -11.33 -36.39
CA ILE A 185 -0.61 -10.15 -36.41
C ILE A 185 0.81 -10.48 -36.86
N ARG A 186 1.49 -9.49 -37.43
CA ARG A 186 2.94 -9.46 -37.63
C ARG A 186 3.51 -8.25 -36.91
N VAL A 187 4.42 -8.49 -35.98
CA VAL A 187 5.11 -7.42 -35.23
C VAL A 187 6.61 -7.49 -35.47
N SER A 188 7.18 -6.40 -35.99
CA SER A 188 8.60 -6.24 -36.29
C SER A 188 9.19 -5.04 -35.55
N ASN A 189 10.46 -4.72 -35.77
CA ASN A 189 11.06 -3.53 -35.17
C ASN A 189 10.60 -2.22 -35.84
N ASN A 190 9.94 -2.32 -37.00
CA ASN A 190 9.56 -1.16 -37.81
C ASN A 190 8.03 -0.97 -37.90
N VAL A 191 7.26 -2.05 -37.84
CA VAL A 191 5.80 -2.00 -38.03
C VAL A 191 5.10 -3.12 -37.25
N LEU A 192 3.90 -2.79 -36.76
CA LEU A 192 2.85 -3.71 -36.32
C LEU A 192 1.78 -3.76 -37.42
N GLU A 193 1.51 -4.95 -37.95
CA GLU A 193 0.44 -5.20 -38.92
C GLU A 193 -0.58 -6.15 -38.29
N VAL A 194 -1.86 -5.77 -38.32
CA VAL A 194 -2.99 -6.61 -37.90
C VAL A 194 -3.78 -6.98 -39.14
N TYR A 195 -4.01 -8.27 -39.37
CA TYR A 195 -4.63 -8.77 -40.59
C TYR A 195 -6.11 -9.07 -40.40
N GLU A 196 -6.86 -8.99 -41.50
CA GLU A 196 -8.24 -9.48 -41.58
C GLU A 196 -8.31 -10.99 -41.31
N LYS A 197 -9.36 -11.45 -40.62
CA LYS A 197 -9.53 -12.87 -40.25
C LYS A 197 -9.72 -13.78 -41.48
N GLU A 198 -10.58 -13.37 -42.40
CA GLU A 198 -11.05 -14.23 -43.51
C GLU A 198 -10.23 -14.07 -44.80
N LYS A 199 -9.43 -13.00 -44.89
CA LYS A 199 -8.64 -12.68 -46.08
C LYS A 199 -7.17 -12.67 -45.72
N LYS A 200 -6.51 -13.81 -45.96
CA LYS A 200 -5.04 -13.91 -45.82
C LYS A 200 -4.39 -12.77 -46.60
N ASP A 201 -3.54 -12.01 -45.92
CA ASP A 201 -2.75 -10.89 -46.43
C ASP A 201 -3.47 -9.52 -46.56
N GLU A 202 -4.76 -9.38 -46.24
CA GLU A 202 -5.40 -8.06 -46.12
C GLU A 202 -5.14 -7.45 -44.74
N ILE A 203 -4.63 -6.21 -44.70
CA ILE A 203 -4.28 -5.51 -43.46
C ILE A 203 -5.52 -4.75 -42.94
N TYR A 204 -5.95 -5.06 -41.72
CA TYR A 204 -7.00 -4.33 -41.01
C TYR A 204 -6.51 -2.97 -40.51
N PHE A 205 -5.33 -2.92 -39.88
CA PHE A 205 -4.61 -1.68 -39.60
C PHE A 205 -3.11 -1.93 -39.45
N LYS A 206 -2.30 -0.87 -39.59
CA LYS A 206 -0.85 -0.92 -39.41
C LYS A 206 -0.37 0.28 -38.61
N VAL A 207 0.67 0.07 -37.81
CA VAL A 207 1.24 1.10 -36.93
C VAL A 207 2.76 1.11 -37.06
N PRO A 208 3.41 2.26 -37.28
CA PRO A 208 4.86 2.36 -37.19
C PRO A 208 5.37 2.02 -35.78
N MET A 209 6.39 1.18 -35.68
CA MET A 209 7.08 0.85 -34.41
C MET A 209 8.29 1.76 -34.15
N VAL A 210 8.37 2.87 -34.88
CA VAL A 210 9.37 3.93 -34.72
C VAL A 210 8.61 5.21 -34.43
N ILE A 211 8.83 5.79 -33.25
CA ILE A 211 8.18 7.02 -32.81
C ILE A 211 9.20 8.11 -32.58
N SER A 212 8.77 9.36 -32.73
CA SER A 212 9.54 10.53 -32.33
C SER A 212 9.59 10.65 -30.81
N TRP A 213 10.68 11.17 -30.27
CA TRP A 213 10.87 11.41 -28.85
C TRP A 213 11.70 12.67 -28.65
N LEU A 214 11.26 13.57 -27.77
CA LEU A 214 11.96 14.81 -27.47
C LEU A 214 13.00 14.60 -26.36
N ASN A 215 14.27 14.77 -26.73
CA ASN A 215 15.38 14.81 -25.78
C ASN A 215 15.42 16.19 -25.11
N ILE A 216 14.88 16.27 -23.89
CA ILE A 216 14.79 17.51 -23.12
C ILE A 216 16.17 18.14 -22.87
N LYS A 217 17.24 17.33 -22.71
CA LYS A 217 18.58 17.84 -22.42
C LYS A 217 19.22 18.54 -23.61
N GLU A 218 18.92 18.06 -24.81
CA GLU A 218 19.52 18.59 -26.05
C GLU A 218 18.56 19.46 -26.86
N ASP A 219 17.29 19.55 -26.44
CA ASP A 219 16.18 20.16 -27.17
C ASP A 219 16.09 19.66 -28.62
N LYS A 220 16.20 18.33 -28.79
CA LYS A 220 16.17 17.66 -30.10
C LYS A 220 15.17 16.53 -30.15
N VAL A 221 14.48 16.43 -31.27
CA VAL A 221 13.60 15.30 -31.58
C VAL A 221 14.41 14.19 -32.23
N GLU A 222 14.43 13.03 -31.58
CA GLU A 222 15.06 11.79 -32.04
C GLU A 222 13.99 10.75 -32.39
N THR A 223 14.36 9.67 -33.08
CA THR A 223 13.44 8.56 -33.41
C THR A 223 13.91 7.26 -32.78
N PHE A 224 12.98 6.50 -32.18
CA PHE A 224 13.32 5.27 -31.46
C PHE A 224 12.45 4.09 -31.87
N GLN A 225 13.12 2.96 -32.12
CA GLN A 225 12.48 1.65 -32.30
C GLN A 225 11.88 1.16 -30.98
N GLN A 226 10.60 0.80 -31.02
CA GLN A 226 9.81 0.38 -29.87
C GLN A 226 9.99 -1.11 -29.55
N SER A 227 11.23 -1.51 -29.27
CA SER A 227 11.61 -2.92 -29.07
C SER A 227 10.93 -3.56 -27.84
N LYS A 228 10.73 -2.79 -26.76
CA LYS A 228 10.01 -3.23 -25.55
C LYS A 228 8.53 -3.47 -25.82
N VAL A 229 7.89 -2.57 -26.58
CA VAL A 229 6.48 -2.72 -26.99
C VAL A 229 6.30 -3.95 -27.85
N LYS A 230 7.20 -4.19 -28.81
CA LYS A 230 7.20 -5.41 -29.63
C LYS A 230 7.22 -6.68 -28.77
N GLN A 231 8.13 -6.75 -27.78
CA GLN A 231 8.24 -7.90 -26.88
C GLN A 231 6.93 -8.13 -26.13
N MET A 232 6.31 -7.06 -25.65
CA MET A 232 5.04 -7.11 -24.91
C MET A 232 3.88 -7.60 -25.79
N ILE A 233 3.70 -7.04 -26.99
CA ILE A 233 2.66 -7.50 -27.93
C ILE A 233 2.87 -8.98 -28.27
N SER A 234 4.12 -9.39 -28.48
CA SER A 234 4.47 -10.79 -28.75
C SER A 234 4.14 -11.71 -27.57
N PHE A 235 4.35 -11.25 -26.33
CA PHE A 235 3.99 -11.99 -25.11
C PHE A 235 2.48 -12.23 -25.01
N PHE A 236 1.65 -11.19 -25.20
CA PHE A 236 0.19 -11.37 -25.16
C PHE A 236 -0.29 -12.33 -26.26
N LYS A 237 0.28 -12.22 -27.47
CA LYS A 237 -0.03 -13.15 -28.57
C LYS A 237 0.37 -14.60 -28.25
N GLU A 238 1.57 -14.80 -27.72
CA GLU A 238 2.14 -16.13 -27.39
C GLU A 238 1.23 -16.90 -26.43
N TYR A 239 0.69 -16.24 -25.41
CA TYR A 239 -0.13 -16.87 -24.37
C TYR A 239 -1.64 -16.73 -24.58
N ALA A 240 -2.08 -16.17 -25.71
CA ALA A 240 -3.50 -15.93 -25.99
C ALA A 240 -4.34 -17.21 -26.00
N THR A 241 -3.75 -18.37 -26.29
CA THR A 241 -4.48 -19.66 -26.36
C THR A 241 -3.99 -20.68 -25.32
N ASN A 242 -3.12 -20.27 -24.38
CA ASN A 242 -2.62 -21.16 -23.33
C ASN A 242 -3.68 -21.33 -22.23
N LEU A 243 -4.21 -22.56 -22.10
CA LEU A 243 -5.31 -22.88 -21.16
C LEU A 243 -4.92 -22.66 -19.69
N GLU A 244 -3.68 -22.94 -19.32
CA GLU A 244 -3.23 -22.77 -17.93
C GLU A 244 -3.16 -21.29 -17.56
N VAL A 245 -2.64 -20.44 -18.46
CA VAL A 245 -2.63 -18.98 -18.29
C VAL A 245 -4.05 -18.40 -18.26
N LEU A 246 -4.93 -18.85 -19.15
CA LEU A 246 -6.34 -18.41 -19.17
C LEU A 246 -7.09 -18.82 -17.90
N SER A 247 -6.70 -19.92 -17.25
CA SER A 247 -7.29 -20.39 -15.98
C SER A 247 -6.86 -19.59 -14.74
N LEU A 248 -5.91 -18.66 -14.86
CA LEU A 248 -5.46 -17.81 -13.75
C LEU A 248 -6.55 -16.82 -13.31
N MET A 249 -7.49 -16.50 -14.19
CA MET A 249 -8.62 -15.63 -13.91
C MET A 249 -9.83 -16.02 -14.76
N VAL A 250 -10.90 -16.46 -14.09
CA VAL A 250 -12.17 -16.88 -14.69
C VAL A 250 -13.31 -16.02 -14.15
N ASP A 251 -14.34 -15.78 -14.97
CA ASP A 251 -15.46 -14.90 -14.58
C ASP A 251 -16.40 -15.54 -13.55
N LYS A 252 -16.37 -16.88 -13.44
CA LYS A 252 -17.09 -17.64 -12.41
C LYS A 252 -16.09 -18.21 -11.41
N CYS A 253 -16.10 -17.70 -10.20
CA CYS A 253 -15.22 -18.16 -9.13
C CYS A 253 -15.89 -17.96 -7.77
N SER A 254 -15.42 -18.71 -6.79
CA SER A 254 -15.72 -18.51 -5.38
C SER A 254 -14.98 -17.29 -4.82
N LYS A 255 -15.45 -16.81 -3.67
CA LYS A 255 -14.76 -15.77 -2.91
C LYS A 255 -13.33 -16.17 -2.53
N GLU A 256 -13.12 -17.42 -2.12
CA GLU A 256 -11.81 -17.93 -1.71
C GLU A 256 -10.81 -17.93 -2.88
N GLU A 257 -11.26 -18.23 -4.10
CA GLU A 257 -10.42 -18.12 -5.31
C GLU A 257 -9.99 -16.68 -5.60
N VAL A 258 -10.87 -15.69 -5.40
CA VAL A 258 -10.48 -14.27 -5.49
C VAL A 258 -9.47 -13.90 -4.39
N MET A 259 -9.75 -14.32 -3.15
CA MET A 259 -8.90 -14.06 -1.98
C MET A 259 -7.51 -14.71 -2.08
N SER A 260 -7.36 -15.78 -2.87
CA SER A 260 -6.04 -16.38 -3.16
C SER A 260 -5.09 -15.42 -3.89
N GLY A 261 -5.65 -14.39 -4.56
CA GLY A 261 -4.89 -13.44 -5.37
C GLY A 261 -4.26 -14.03 -6.63
N LYS A 262 -4.64 -15.25 -7.04
CA LYS A 262 -4.15 -15.90 -8.28
C LYS A 262 -4.39 -15.05 -9.53
N PHE A 263 -5.50 -14.29 -9.56
CA PHE A 263 -5.82 -13.40 -10.69
C PHE A 263 -4.78 -12.30 -10.92
N LEU A 264 -4.00 -11.91 -9.89
CA LEU A 264 -2.93 -10.92 -10.02
C LEU A 264 -1.77 -11.40 -10.91
N ASP A 265 -1.67 -12.71 -11.15
CA ASP A 265 -0.71 -13.33 -12.08
C ASP A 265 -1.29 -13.52 -13.49
N SER A 266 -2.47 -12.99 -13.79
CA SER A 266 -3.09 -13.14 -15.11
C SER A 266 -2.74 -11.99 -16.06
N PRO A 267 -2.60 -12.25 -17.38
CA PRO A 267 -2.52 -11.18 -18.38
C PRO A 267 -3.79 -10.30 -18.40
N LYS A 268 -4.94 -10.88 -18.04
CA LYS A 268 -6.23 -10.20 -17.91
C LYS A 268 -6.15 -9.06 -16.89
N PHE A 269 -5.70 -9.34 -15.67
CA PHE A 269 -5.47 -8.32 -14.64
C PHE A 269 -4.52 -7.23 -15.14
N LEU A 270 -3.38 -7.63 -15.72
CA LEU A 270 -2.36 -6.70 -16.17
C LEU A 270 -2.90 -5.70 -17.22
N ILE A 271 -3.60 -6.17 -18.25
CA ILE A 271 -4.12 -5.30 -19.30
C ILE A 271 -5.37 -4.54 -18.88
N GLN A 272 -6.26 -5.14 -18.07
CA GLN A 272 -7.46 -4.46 -17.56
C GLN A 272 -7.06 -3.27 -16.66
N TYR A 273 -6.07 -3.44 -15.79
CA TYR A 273 -5.55 -2.33 -14.97
C TYR A 273 -4.95 -1.24 -15.86
N TYR A 274 -4.14 -1.61 -16.86
CA TYR A 274 -3.51 -0.62 -17.76
C TYR A 274 -4.55 0.16 -18.58
N ILE A 275 -5.59 -0.51 -19.09
CA ILE A 275 -6.69 0.12 -19.83
C ILE A 275 -7.43 1.11 -18.92
N PHE A 276 -7.72 0.71 -17.69
CA PHE A 276 -8.39 1.59 -16.72
C PHE A 276 -7.57 2.85 -16.41
N GLU A 277 -6.26 2.71 -16.19
CA GLU A 277 -5.38 3.86 -15.97
C GLU A 277 -5.21 4.74 -17.22
N PHE A 278 -5.28 4.16 -18.42
CA PHE A 278 -5.17 4.89 -19.69
C PHE A 278 -6.44 5.67 -20.04
N ILE A 279 -7.62 5.09 -19.79
CA ILE A 279 -8.91 5.69 -20.14
C ILE A 279 -9.42 6.55 -18.98
N ASN A 280 -9.38 7.85 -19.16
CA ASN A 280 -9.68 8.84 -18.13
C ASN A 280 -10.97 9.65 -18.38
N THR A 281 -11.75 9.32 -19.42
CA THR A 281 -13.03 9.99 -19.74
C THR A 281 -14.10 9.00 -20.17
N ALA A 282 -15.37 9.38 -20.02
CA ALA A 282 -16.51 8.55 -20.42
C ALA A 282 -16.56 8.37 -21.95
N GLU A 283 -16.22 9.41 -22.70
CA GLU A 283 -16.18 9.40 -24.17
C GLU A 283 -15.17 8.39 -24.69
N HIS A 284 -13.93 8.41 -24.17
CA HIS A 284 -12.90 7.44 -24.55
C HIS A 284 -13.26 6.02 -24.12
N ALA A 285 -13.94 5.85 -22.99
CA ALA A 285 -14.42 4.54 -22.54
C ALA A 285 -15.47 3.97 -23.51
N ILE A 286 -16.41 4.81 -23.96
CA ILE A 286 -17.42 4.44 -24.96
C ILE A 286 -16.77 4.09 -26.30
N GLU A 287 -15.83 4.90 -26.79
CA GLU A 287 -15.10 4.64 -28.03
C GLU A 287 -14.30 3.33 -27.95
N PHE A 288 -13.70 3.05 -26.79
CA PHE A 288 -13.00 1.80 -26.54
C PHE A 288 -13.97 0.61 -26.60
N ILE A 289 -15.14 0.69 -25.97
CA ILE A 289 -16.16 -0.37 -26.00
C ILE A 289 -16.64 -0.65 -27.43
N GLN A 290 -16.91 0.41 -28.21
CA GLN A 290 -17.26 0.28 -29.62
C GLN A 290 -16.14 -0.41 -30.43
N THR A 291 -14.89 -0.03 -30.16
CA THR A 291 -13.72 -0.63 -30.80
C THR A 291 -13.59 -2.12 -30.46
N VAL A 292 -13.75 -2.49 -29.18
CA VAL A 292 -13.73 -3.90 -28.75
C VAL A 292 -14.87 -4.67 -29.39
N HIS A 293 -16.07 -4.11 -29.49
CA HIS A 293 -17.21 -4.75 -30.15
C HIS A 293 -16.90 -5.08 -31.61
N ALA A 294 -16.48 -4.07 -32.39
CA ALA A 294 -16.16 -4.24 -33.80
C ALA A 294 -15.04 -5.27 -34.03
N MET A 295 -14.01 -5.29 -33.17
CA MET A 295 -12.96 -6.29 -33.24
C MET A 295 -13.43 -7.68 -32.79
N THR A 296 -14.31 -7.78 -31.80
CA THR A 296 -14.86 -9.06 -31.33
C THR A 296 -15.75 -9.69 -32.40
N GLU A 297 -16.63 -8.93 -33.05
CA GLU A 297 -17.43 -9.41 -34.20
C GLU A 297 -16.55 -9.97 -35.31
N LYS A 298 -15.41 -9.33 -35.57
CA LYS A 298 -14.46 -9.77 -36.58
C LYS A 298 -13.69 -11.04 -36.19
N TYR A 299 -13.10 -11.07 -35.00
CA TYR A 299 -12.14 -12.11 -34.63
C TYR A 299 -12.76 -13.26 -33.84
N ALA A 300 -13.81 -13.01 -33.06
CA ALA A 300 -14.51 -13.99 -32.24
C ALA A 300 -16.06 -13.88 -32.38
N PRO A 301 -16.63 -13.97 -33.60
CA PRO A 301 -18.07 -13.88 -33.81
C PRO A 301 -18.83 -15.00 -33.11
N LYS A 302 -20.09 -14.73 -32.76
CA LYS A 302 -21.07 -15.74 -32.31
C LYS A 302 -21.31 -16.76 -33.42
N THR A 303 -20.50 -17.83 -33.44
CA THR A 303 -20.72 -18.98 -34.33
C THR A 303 -21.66 -19.97 -33.65
N GLU A 304 -22.69 -20.41 -34.38
CA GLU A 304 -23.89 -21.11 -33.93
C GLU A 304 -23.65 -22.32 -32.98
N ALA A 305 -23.96 -22.15 -31.69
CA ALA A 305 -24.97 -22.91 -30.94
C ALA A 305 -25.07 -22.35 -29.50
N PRO A 306 -26.27 -22.06 -28.95
CA PRO A 306 -26.48 -21.55 -27.59
C PRO A 306 -26.19 -22.58 -26.46
N SER A 307 -25.41 -23.63 -26.73
CA SER A 307 -25.29 -24.79 -25.84
C SER A 307 -24.02 -24.83 -24.98
N LYS A 308 -23.15 -23.82 -25.05
CA LYS A 308 -22.02 -23.66 -24.13
C LYS A 308 -21.94 -22.21 -23.65
N ASP A 309 -22.19 -22.01 -22.36
CA ASP A 309 -22.12 -20.75 -21.61
C ASP A 309 -20.72 -20.07 -21.59
N ASP A 310 -19.94 -20.10 -22.68
CA ASP A 310 -18.50 -19.81 -22.61
C ASP A 310 -17.84 -19.26 -23.90
N CYS A 311 -18.59 -18.62 -24.80
CA CYS A 311 -17.97 -17.93 -25.94
C CYS A 311 -17.45 -16.54 -25.53
N VAL A 312 -16.32 -16.10 -26.11
CA VAL A 312 -15.68 -14.80 -25.78
C VAL A 312 -16.66 -13.64 -25.93
N TYR A 313 -17.49 -13.67 -26.97
CA TYR A 313 -18.49 -12.62 -27.22
C TYR A 313 -19.45 -12.47 -26.04
N ASP A 314 -20.00 -13.56 -25.51
CA ASP A 314 -20.95 -13.51 -24.39
C ASP A 314 -20.29 -13.12 -23.06
N ARG A 315 -18.98 -13.35 -22.91
CA ARG A 315 -18.22 -12.81 -21.78
C ARG A 315 -18.07 -11.29 -21.86
N LEU A 316 -17.98 -10.73 -23.06
CA LEU A 316 -17.80 -9.28 -23.28
C LEU A 316 -19.11 -8.50 -23.38
N PHE A 317 -20.14 -9.07 -24.01
CA PHE A 317 -21.36 -8.38 -24.41
C PHE A 317 -22.62 -9.22 -24.16
N LYS A 318 -23.74 -8.57 -23.85
CA LYS A 318 -25.07 -9.18 -23.65
C LYS A 318 -26.16 -8.34 -24.35
N PRO A 319 -27.32 -8.92 -24.71
CA PRO A 319 -28.47 -8.14 -25.18
C PRO A 319 -28.96 -7.14 -24.11
N ALA A 320 -29.39 -5.94 -24.52
CA ALA A 320 -29.81 -4.89 -23.59
C ALA A 320 -31.04 -5.28 -22.73
N ILE A 321 -31.92 -6.13 -23.26
CA ILE A 321 -33.19 -6.57 -22.66
C ILE A 321 -32.99 -7.66 -21.56
N ALA A 322 -31.76 -8.13 -21.33
CA ALA A 322 -31.49 -9.14 -20.30
C ALA A 322 -31.84 -8.63 -18.87
N GLU A 323 -32.33 -9.55 -18.02
CA GLU A 323 -32.83 -9.28 -16.65
C GLU A 323 -31.87 -8.45 -15.79
N ALA A 324 -32.44 -7.75 -14.81
CA ALA A 324 -31.71 -6.97 -13.82
C ALA A 324 -30.88 -7.91 -12.92
N GLU A 325 -29.58 -8.02 -13.21
CA GLU A 325 -28.59 -8.64 -12.33
C GLU A 325 -28.28 -7.72 -11.13
N VAL A 326 -27.55 -8.24 -10.14
CA VAL A 326 -27.12 -7.44 -8.98
C VAL A 326 -26.39 -6.20 -9.47
N ASP A 327 -26.90 -5.04 -9.05
CA ASP A 327 -26.30 -3.76 -9.39
C ASP A 327 -25.05 -3.51 -8.54
N CYS A 328 -23.92 -4.06 -9.02
CA CYS A 328 -22.61 -3.86 -8.39
C CYS A 328 -22.22 -2.37 -8.36
N ALA A 329 -22.74 -1.55 -9.28
CA ALA A 329 -22.50 -0.11 -9.26
C ALA A 329 -23.29 0.57 -8.14
N ALA A 330 -24.56 0.21 -7.95
CA ALA A 330 -25.33 0.67 -6.79
C ALA A 330 -24.66 0.30 -5.47
N LEU A 331 -24.11 -0.91 -5.36
CA LEU A 331 -23.38 -1.32 -4.16
C LEU A 331 -22.09 -0.57 -3.93
N MET A 332 -21.32 -0.33 -4.99
CA MET A 332 -20.15 0.52 -4.91
C MET A 332 -20.55 1.92 -4.43
N LYS A 333 -21.65 2.47 -4.92
CA LYS A 333 -22.19 3.75 -4.48
C LYS A 333 -22.60 3.73 -3.00
N ASP A 334 -23.33 2.71 -2.55
CA ASP A 334 -23.68 2.54 -1.13
C ASP A 334 -22.42 2.44 -0.25
N THR A 335 -21.39 1.76 -0.74
CA THR A 335 -20.08 1.66 -0.06
C THR A 335 -19.44 3.05 0.10
N GLN A 336 -19.40 3.83 -0.98
CA GLN A 336 -18.89 5.20 -0.92
C GLN A 336 -19.73 6.07 0.02
N ASP A 337 -21.06 5.95 -0.01
CA ASP A 337 -21.94 6.70 0.88
C ASP A 337 -21.71 6.37 2.37
N ILE A 338 -21.36 5.10 2.68
CA ILE A 338 -20.95 4.72 4.04
C ILE A 338 -19.61 5.38 4.39
N LEU A 339 -18.58 5.27 3.53
CA LEU A 339 -17.26 5.87 3.77
C LEU A 339 -17.36 7.38 4.00
N ASN A 340 -18.21 8.03 3.20
CA ASN A 340 -18.48 9.45 3.15
C ASN A 340 -19.49 9.92 4.23
N THR A 341 -19.71 9.16 5.31
CA THR A 341 -20.62 9.59 6.39
C THR A 341 -20.09 10.81 7.15
N TYR A 342 -18.77 10.89 7.36
CA TYR A 342 -18.11 11.95 8.14
C TYR A 342 -17.15 12.78 7.26
N LEU A 343 -17.70 13.52 6.29
CA LEU A 343 -16.96 14.38 5.34
C LEU A 343 -16.46 15.68 5.96
N ALA A 344 -15.75 15.58 7.09
CA ALA A 344 -15.06 16.71 7.71
C ALA A 344 -13.87 17.23 6.89
N PHE A 345 -13.49 16.52 5.83
CA PHE A 345 -12.31 16.76 5.02
C PHE A 345 -12.59 16.44 3.54
N PRO A 346 -11.89 17.05 2.56
CA PRO A 346 -12.14 16.80 1.14
C PRO A 346 -11.72 15.40 0.67
N PHE A 347 -10.83 14.73 1.41
CA PHE A 347 -10.30 13.41 1.07
C PHE A 347 -10.62 12.38 2.17
N ALA A 348 -11.01 11.17 1.79
CA ALA A 348 -11.25 10.07 2.71
C ALA A 348 -9.97 9.31 3.09
N ASP A 349 -9.05 9.14 2.13
CA ASP A 349 -7.72 8.55 2.32
C ASP A 349 -6.73 8.99 1.21
N ASN A 350 -5.51 8.47 1.27
CA ASN A 350 -4.43 8.75 0.30
C ASN A 350 -4.78 8.41 -1.16
N THR A 351 -5.76 7.53 -1.41
CA THR A 351 -6.15 7.14 -2.77
C THR A 351 -6.95 8.22 -3.50
N GLN A 352 -7.42 9.24 -2.78
CA GLN A 352 -8.18 10.37 -3.35
C GLN A 352 -7.31 11.60 -3.61
N LEU A 353 -6.04 11.58 -3.18
CA LEU A 353 -5.10 12.65 -3.48
C LEU A 353 -4.74 12.61 -4.98
N PRO A 354 -4.71 13.76 -5.69
CA PRO A 354 -4.23 13.84 -7.07
C PRO A 354 -2.84 13.19 -7.24
N ALA A 355 -2.79 12.08 -7.96
CA ALA A 355 -1.53 11.54 -8.45
C ALA A 355 -1.05 12.39 -9.64
N TYR A 356 0.27 12.61 -9.73
CA TYR A 356 0.84 13.33 -10.86
C TYR A 356 0.68 12.52 -12.15
N ARG A 357 0.50 13.23 -13.27
CA ARG A 357 0.30 12.68 -14.60
C ARG A 357 0.96 13.55 -15.66
N SER A 358 0.93 13.06 -16.89
CA SER A 358 1.29 13.89 -18.05
C SER A 358 0.14 14.86 -18.37
N VAL A 359 0.45 16.15 -18.49
CA VAL A 359 -0.48 17.22 -18.88
C VAL A 359 0.13 18.09 -19.99
N PRO A 360 -0.68 18.67 -20.90
CA PRO A 360 -0.19 19.56 -21.95
C PRO A 360 0.30 20.91 -21.41
N LEU A 361 1.23 21.56 -22.13
CA LEU A 361 1.60 22.96 -21.84
C LEU A 361 0.38 23.86 -21.99
N TYR A 362 0.23 24.76 -21.05
CA TYR A 362 -0.70 25.86 -21.15
C TYR A 362 0.04 27.12 -21.59
N ASN A 363 -0.43 27.73 -22.68
CA ASN A 363 0.02 29.04 -23.11
C ASN A 363 -0.95 30.11 -22.58
N ARG A 364 -0.47 30.93 -21.65
CA ARG A 364 -1.29 31.96 -21.00
C ARG A 364 -1.63 33.14 -21.91
N GLU A 365 -0.82 33.43 -22.93
CA GLU A 365 -1.08 34.50 -23.92
C GLU A 365 -2.21 34.13 -24.88
N SER A 366 -2.22 32.89 -25.37
CA SER A 366 -3.26 32.38 -26.27
C SER A 366 -4.45 31.74 -25.53
N ALA A 367 -4.37 31.61 -24.21
CA ALA A 367 -5.34 30.94 -23.35
C ALA A 367 -5.73 29.54 -23.85
N SER A 368 -4.74 28.75 -24.31
CA SER A 368 -4.96 27.43 -24.89
C SER A 368 -3.90 26.42 -24.46
N PHE A 369 -4.29 25.15 -24.41
CA PHE A 369 -3.38 24.03 -24.21
C PHE A 369 -2.76 23.59 -25.54
N SER A 370 -1.50 23.14 -25.50
CA SER A 370 -0.86 22.55 -26.66
C SER A 370 -1.56 21.26 -27.10
N SER A 371 -1.63 21.04 -28.41
CA SER A 371 -2.08 19.78 -29.01
C SER A 371 -0.92 18.83 -29.34
N ASN A 372 0.32 19.29 -29.18
CA ASN A 372 1.52 18.49 -29.45
C ASN A 372 1.91 17.70 -28.20
N TYR A 373 1.77 16.36 -28.24
CA TYR A 373 2.08 15.50 -27.09
C TYR A 373 3.54 15.60 -26.61
N LEU A 374 4.48 15.98 -27.48
CA LEU A 374 5.89 16.18 -27.09
C LEU A 374 6.07 17.39 -26.16
N GLU A 375 5.08 18.28 -26.14
CA GLU A 375 5.04 19.44 -25.25
C GLU A 375 4.55 19.07 -23.85
N ASN A 376 3.93 17.90 -23.64
CA ASN A 376 3.42 17.52 -22.32
C ASN A 376 4.51 17.42 -21.24
N TYR A 377 4.13 17.71 -19.98
CA TYR A 377 5.01 17.64 -18.80
C TYR A 377 4.32 16.95 -17.62
N SER A 378 5.05 16.71 -16.53
CA SER A 378 4.61 15.96 -15.36
C SER A 378 4.22 16.96 -14.28
N ASN A 379 2.95 16.99 -13.90
CA ASN A 379 2.40 18.00 -13.01
C ASN A 379 2.59 17.71 -11.50
N CYS A 380 3.78 17.23 -11.11
CA CYS A 380 4.03 16.74 -9.76
C CYS A 380 3.85 17.81 -8.68
N VAL A 381 4.53 18.95 -8.80
CA VAL A 381 4.45 20.02 -7.79
C VAL A 381 3.08 20.69 -7.85
N GLU A 382 2.51 20.79 -9.05
CA GLU A 382 1.17 21.31 -9.30
C GLU A 382 0.11 20.48 -8.55
N CYS A 383 0.20 19.15 -8.56
CA CYS A 383 -0.69 18.25 -7.81
C CYS A 383 -0.56 18.42 -6.29
N VAL A 384 0.65 18.68 -5.78
CA VAL A 384 0.85 18.98 -4.34
C VAL A 384 0.15 20.28 -3.96
N ILE A 385 0.30 21.33 -4.77
CA ILE A 385 -0.37 22.62 -4.53
C ILE A 385 -1.89 22.46 -4.68
N LEU A 386 -2.38 21.70 -5.67
CA LEU A 386 -3.81 21.39 -5.85
C LEU A 386 -4.38 20.74 -4.60
N SER A 387 -3.73 19.67 -4.13
CA SER A 387 -4.17 18.90 -2.96
C SER A 387 -4.24 19.79 -1.71
N LEU A 388 -3.23 20.64 -1.52
CA LEU A 388 -3.21 21.62 -0.44
C LEU A 388 -4.39 22.59 -0.54
N PHE A 389 -4.64 23.18 -1.72
CA PHE A 389 -5.74 24.12 -1.91
C PHE A 389 -7.12 23.46 -1.78
N CYS A 390 -7.28 22.19 -2.17
CA CYS A 390 -8.47 21.43 -1.86
C CYS A 390 -8.70 21.39 -0.34
N CYS A 391 -7.67 21.13 0.47
CA CYS A 391 -7.78 21.15 1.93
C CYS A 391 -8.11 22.55 2.49
N LEU A 392 -7.44 23.58 1.98
CA LEU A 392 -7.60 24.96 2.45
C LEU A 392 -8.96 25.57 2.09
N ALA A 393 -9.50 25.25 0.92
CA ALA A 393 -10.77 25.79 0.42
C ALA A 393 -11.99 25.01 0.90
N TYR A 394 -11.82 23.79 1.43
CA TYR A 394 -12.94 22.92 1.78
C TYR A 394 -13.71 23.43 3.01
N ASN A 395 -15.01 23.69 2.83
CA ASN A 395 -15.94 23.98 3.91
C ASN A 395 -16.61 22.68 4.37
N PRO A 396 -16.30 22.16 5.58
CA PRO A 396 -16.89 20.93 6.07
C PRO A 396 -18.37 21.07 6.50
N GLU A 397 -18.85 22.27 6.82
CA GLU A 397 -20.25 22.52 7.18
C GLU A 397 -21.15 22.42 5.95
N GLU A 398 -20.79 23.16 4.90
CA GLU A 398 -21.55 23.21 3.65
C GLU A 398 -21.16 22.11 2.67
N ARG A 399 -20.08 21.37 2.96
CA ARG A 399 -19.59 20.25 2.14
C ARG A 399 -19.15 20.66 0.73
N ILE A 400 -18.59 21.86 0.59
CA ILE A 400 -18.25 22.48 -0.70
C ILE A 400 -16.94 23.27 -0.61
N TYR A 401 -16.29 23.52 -1.74
CA TYR A 401 -15.13 24.40 -1.79
C TYR A 401 -15.56 25.87 -1.84
N GLN A 402 -14.88 26.70 -1.06
CA GLN A 402 -15.09 28.15 -0.98
C GLN A 402 -13.73 28.84 -0.86
N THR A 403 -13.60 30.03 -1.43
CA THR A 403 -12.35 30.80 -1.39
C THR A 403 -12.55 32.22 -0.86
N ASP A 404 -13.76 32.56 -0.41
CA ASP A 404 -14.14 33.87 0.11
C ASP A 404 -13.33 34.30 1.36
N HIS A 405 -12.89 33.33 2.15
CA HIS A 405 -12.06 33.56 3.34
C HIS A 405 -10.59 33.83 3.02
N MET A 406 -10.12 33.53 1.80
CA MET A 406 -8.70 33.68 1.41
C MET A 406 -8.31 35.12 1.08
N GLY A 407 -9.28 36.05 1.02
CA GLY A 407 -9.05 37.46 0.71
C GLY A 407 -9.17 37.77 -0.78
N ASP A 408 -8.36 38.72 -1.25
CA ASP A 408 -8.23 38.97 -2.69
C ASP A 408 -7.37 37.86 -3.29
N ILE A 409 -7.90 37.09 -4.23
CA ILE A 409 -7.20 35.96 -4.87
C ILE A 409 -7.18 36.16 -6.37
N SER A 410 -6.28 35.46 -7.06
CA SER A 410 -6.18 35.56 -8.52
C SER A 410 -7.50 35.15 -9.20
N PRO A 411 -7.88 35.79 -10.32
CA PRO A 411 -9.10 35.44 -11.06
C PRO A 411 -9.15 33.97 -11.48
N SER A 412 -8.01 33.38 -11.87
CA SER A 412 -7.93 31.97 -12.25
C SER A 412 -8.17 31.03 -11.08
N LEU A 413 -7.64 31.32 -9.88
CA LEU A 413 -7.92 30.52 -8.68
C LEU A 413 -9.40 30.62 -8.28
N LYS A 414 -9.98 31.83 -8.37
CA LYS A 414 -11.39 32.05 -8.11
C LYS A 414 -12.26 31.29 -9.11
N GLU A 415 -11.96 31.38 -10.41
CA GLU A 415 -12.67 30.67 -11.49
C GLU A 415 -12.64 29.16 -11.27
N PHE A 416 -11.46 28.60 -10.92
CA PHE A 416 -11.27 27.17 -10.70
C PHE A 416 -12.21 26.60 -9.63
N PHE A 417 -12.33 27.28 -8.48
CA PHE A 417 -13.23 26.85 -7.40
C PHE A 417 -14.68 27.36 -7.56
N CYS A 418 -14.98 28.19 -8.56
CA CYS A 418 -16.31 28.78 -8.80
C CYS A 418 -17.15 28.00 -9.83
N MET A 419 -16.56 27.12 -10.63
CA MET A 419 -17.27 26.38 -11.68
C MET A 419 -18.53 25.63 -11.17
N ASP A 420 -19.59 25.66 -12.00
CA ASP A 420 -20.84 24.92 -11.80
C ASP A 420 -20.57 23.40 -11.78
N MET A 421 -20.25 22.86 -10.59
CA MET A 421 -20.44 21.49 -10.06
C MET A 421 -19.34 21.19 -9.02
N GLN A 422 -19.70 21.21 -7.74
CA GLN A 422 -18.84 20.91 -6.58
C GLN A 422 -18.48 19.40 -6.44
N GLN A 423 -18.66 18.63 -7.51
CA GLN A 423 -18.34 17.21 -7.63
C GLN A 423 -16.94 17.05 -8.24
N PHE A 424 -15.91 17.53 -7.55
CA PHE A 424 -14.55 17.36 -8.05
C PHE A 424 -14.02 15.99 -7.66
N ASP A 425 -13.85 15.13 -8.65
CA ASP A 425 -12.85 14.10 -8.56
C ASP A 425 -11.49 14.73 -8.85
N THR A 426 -10.75 14.97 -7.77
CA THR A 426 -9.41 15.55 -7.80
C THR A 426 -8.39 14.69 -8.55
N THR A 427 -8.71 13.43 -8.84
CA THR A 427 -7.87 12.51 -9.60
C THR A 427 -8.12 12.56 -11.12
N ALA A 428 -9.21 13.20 -11.56
CA ALA A 428 -9.55 13.29 -12.98
C ALA A 428 -8.54 14.15 -13.77
N GLY A 429 -8.15 13.68 -14.96
CA GLY A 429 -7.15 14.35 -15.80
C GLY A 429 -7.53 15.77 -16.20
N GLU A 430 -8.77 15.94 -16.69
CA GLU A 430 -9.29 17.25 -17.10
C GLU A 430 -9.28 18.26 -15.93
N PHE A 431 -9.55 17.80 -14.70
CA PHE A 431 -9.51 18.65 -13.51
C PHE A 431 -8.09 19.12 -13.21
N GLN A 432 -7.12 18.21 -13.29
CA GLN A 432 -5.71 18.56 -13.11
C GLN A 432 -5.18 19.47 -14.23
N GLU A 433 -5.61 19.29 -15.49
CA GLU A 433 -5.28 20.19 -16.61
C GLU A 433 -5.80 21.61 -16.34
N LYS A 434 -7.07 21.74 -15.92
CA LYS A 434 -7.66 23.02 -15.50
C LYS A 434 -6.90 23.65 -14.33
N TRP A 435 -6.43 22.85 -13.39
CA TRP A 435 -5.59 23.34 -12.29
C TRP A 435 -4.25 23.87 -12.79
N CYS A 436 -3.60 23.17 -13.72
CA CYS A 436 -2.33 23.60 -14.28
C CYS A 436 -2.44 24.99 -14.95
N ARG A 437 -3.60 25.33 -15.54
CA ARG A 437 -3.88 26.71 -16.01
C ARG A 437 -3.77 27.75 -14.90
N VAL A 438 -4.11 27.45 -13.64
CA VAL A 438 -4.05 28.39 -12.50
C VAL A 438 -2.60 28.77 -12.20
N VAL A 439 -1.70 27.79 -12.19
CA VAL A 439 -0.31 27.94 -11.73
C VAL A 439 0.70 28.12 -12.87
N ALA A 440 0.36 27.80 -14.12
CA ALA A 440 1.25 27.98 -15.26
C ALA A 440 1.27 29.42 -15.79
N GLY A 441 2.46 29.91 -16.15
CA GLY A 441 2.65 31.18 -16.86
C GLY A 441 2.51 32.41 -15.96
N LEU A 442 2.67 32.27 -14.63
CA LEU A 442 2.58 33.40 -13.71
C LEU A 442 3.68 34.45 -14.00
N GLU A 443 3.36 35.73 -13.78
CA GLU A 443 4.24 36.85 -14.14
C GLU A 443 5.43 37.03 -13.18
N ASN A 444 5.31 36.51 -11.96
CA ASN A 444 6.33 36.65 -10.93
C ASN A 444 7.65 35.96 -11.33
N VAL A 445 8.68 36.78 -11.51
CA VAL A 445 10.01 36.35 -11.98
C VAL A 445 10.77 35.48 -10.98
N ASN A 446 10.35 35.45 -9.71
CA ASN A 446 10.96 34.62 -8.69
C ASN A 446 10.47 33.17 -8.73
N ILE A 447 9.41 32.88 -9.50
CA ILE A 447 8.94 31.51 -9.68
C ILE A 447 9.83 30.80 -10.69
N VAL A 448 10.33 29.63 -10.29
CA VAL A 448 11.17 28.79 -11.13
C VAL A 448 10.34 27.68 -11.77
N TYR A 449 10.43 27.61 -13.08
CA TYR A 449 9.84 26.55 -13.89
C TYR A 449 10.93 25.80 -14.66
N LEU A 450 10.77 24.49 -14.78
CA LEU A 450 11.60 23.58 -15.56
C LEU A 450 11.32 23.64 -17.07
N ARG A 451 10.09 23.97 -17.46
CA ARG A 451 9.65 23.96 -18.87
C ARG A 451 8.63 25.05 -19.18
N ASP A 452 8.97 25.98 -20.08
CA ASP A 452 8.05 26.97 -20.70
C ASP A 452 7.04 27.60 -19.75
N LYS A 453 7.50 27.98 -18.54
CA LYS A 453 6.67 28.51 -17.45
C LYS A 453 5.49 27.62 -17.02
N ASN A 454 5.61 26.30 -17.14
CA ASN A 454 4.56 25.35 -16.81
C ASN A 454 4.98 24.37 -15.71
N GLU A 455 6.03 23.56 -15.93
CA GLU A 455 6.50 22.56 -14.97
C GLU A 455 7.22 23.22 -13.78
N ILE A 456 6.62 23.26 -12.60
CA ILE A 456 7.16 23.97 -11.43
C ILE A 456 8.34 23.21 -10.80
N TYR A 457 9.41 23.92 -10.48
CA TYR A 457 10.56 23.35 -9.77
C TYR A 457 10.23 23.02 -8.30
N SER A 458 10.66 21.84 -7.83
CA SER A 458 10.38 21.38 -6.47
C SER A 458 11.30 22.08 -5.44
N GLY A 459 10.69 22.78 -4.49
CA GLY A 459 11.38 23.49 -3.42
C GLY A 459 10.40 24.31 -2.59
N LEU A 460 10.61 24.37 -1.27
CA LEU A 460 9.64 24.97 -0.35
C LEU A 460 9.44 26.46 -0.63
N LEU A 461 10.53 27.21 -0.86
CA LEU A 461 10.46 28.64 -1.15
C LEU A 461 9.82 28.90 -2.52
N ASN A 462 10.11 28.07 -3.53
CA ASN A 462 9.44 28.17 -4.82
C ASN A 462 7.92 27.90 -4.72
N ILE A 463 7.53 26.86 -3.99
CA ILE A 463 6.11 26.55 -3.72
C ILE A 463 5.43 27.72 -2.99
N LEU A 464 6.05 28.27 -1.94
CA LEU A 464 5.51 29.44 -1.23
C LEU A 464 5.38 30.66 -2.14
N THR A 465 6.31 30.86 -3.07
CA THR A 465 6.26 31.94 -4.05
C THR A 465 5.05 31.78 -4.99
N VAL A 466 4.80 30.56 -5.48
CA VAL A 466 3.61 30.23 -6.29
C VAL A 466 2.33 30.48 -5.49
N ILE A 467 2.24 30.00 -4.25
CA ILE A 467 1.08 30.19 -3.37
C ILE A 467 0.82 31.68 -3.16
N ALA A 468 1.85 32.45 -2.78
CA ALA A 468 1.75 33.89 -2.58
C ALA A 468 1.27 34.63 -3.83
N GLU A 469 1.65 34.15 -5.02
CA GLU A 469 1.19 34.73 -6.29
C GLU A 469 -0.29 34.45 -6.56
N ILE A 470 -0.74 33.20 -6.46
CA ILE A 470 -2.12 32.84 -6.81
C ILE A 470 -3.15 33.33 -5.79
N VAL A 471 -2.74 33.60 -4.55
CA VAL A 471 -3.56 34.25 -3.51
C VAL A 471 -3.40 35.77 -3.48
N ASN A 472 -2.80 36.38 -4.52
CA ASN A 472 -2.53 37.82 -4.61
C ASN A 472 -1.98 38.41 -3.30
N ALA A 473 -1.00 37.75 -2.69
CA ALA A 473 -0.41 38.22 -1.45
C ALA A 473 0.18 39.63 -1.62
N PRO A 474 0.11 40.50 -0.60
CA PRO A 474 0.73 41.81 -0.64
C PRO A 474 2.21 41.77 -1.02
N GLU A 475 2.71 42.81 -1.68
CA GLU A 475 4.09 42.84 -2.17
C GLU A 475 5.13 42.76 -1.03
N ASP A 476 4.84 43.31 0.15
CA ASP A 476 5.70 43.16 1.32
C ASP A 476 5.77 41.71 1.81
N GLU A 477 4.71 40.92 1.59
CA GLU A 477 4.68 39.49 1.89
C GLU A 477 5.51 38.69 0.88
N LYS A 478 5.31 38.95 -0.43
CA LYS A 478 6.13 38.36 -1.51
C LYS A 478 7.63 38.66 -1.33
N ASN A 479 7.95 39.88 -0.89
CA ASN A 479 9.32 40.29 -0.59
C ASN A 479 9.96 39.53 0.58
N LYS A 480 9.19 39.01 1.55
CA LYS A 480 9.75 38.17 2.62
C LYS A 480 10.32 36.86 2.06
N ILE A 481 9.60 36.24 1.13
CA ILE A 481 10.05 35.01 0.47
C ILE A 481 11.28 35.30 -0.41
N ALA A 482 11.22 36.38 -1.20
CA ALA A 482 12.35 36.80 -2.04
C ALA A 482 13.62 37.12 -1.22
N ASN A 483 13.46 37.79 -0.08
CA ASN A 483 14.56 38.06 0.85
C ASN A 483 15.14 36.77 1.45
N ALA A 484 14.29 35.79 1.80
CA ALA A 484 14.74 34.49 2.29
C ALA A 484 15.58 33.75 1.24
N ILE A 485 15.16 33.75 -0.03
CA ILE A 485 15.94 33.19 -1.16
C ILE A 485 17.29 33.92 -1.29
N CYS A 486 17.28 35.27 -1.25
CA CYS A 486 18.50 36.08 -1.35
C CYS A 486 19.47 35.83 -0.19
N ASP A 487 18.97 35.69 1.03
CA ASP A 487 19.80 35.45 2.21
C ASP A 487 20.40 34.05 2.19
N LEU A 488 19.64 33.04 1.75
CA LEU A 488 20.14 31.69 1.54
C LEU A 488 21.26 31.66 0.48
N TYR A 489 21.08 32.40 -0.62
CA TYR A 489 22.11 32.57 -1.65
C TYR A 489 23.38 33.23 -1.10
N LYS A 490 23.26 34.35 -0.39
CA LYS A 490 24.41 35.06 0.22
C LYS A 490 25.17 34.20 1.24
N GLN A 491 24.47 33.29 1.90
CA GLN A 491 25.03 32.36 2.87
C GLN A 491 25.52 31.05 2.23
N ASN A 492 25.57 30.97 0.90
CA ASN A 492 26.01 29.80 0.14
C ASN A 492 25.26 28.51 0.55
N GLY A 493 23.95 28.63 0.75
CA GLY A 493 23.07 27.52 1.13
C GLY A 493 23.08 27.20 2.62
N TYR A 494 23.72 27.99 3.48
CA TYR A 494 23.65 27.77 4.93
C TYR A 494 22.34 28.33 5.51
N LEU A 495 21.53 27.48 6.14
CA LEU A 495 20.28 27.87 6.78
C LEU A 495 20.52 28.34 8.22
N THR A 496 20.59 29.66 8.44
CA THR A 496 20.70 30.23 9.79
C THR A 496 19.46 30.01 10.65
N SER A 497 19.61 29.97 11.98
CA SER A 497 18.49 29.83 12.92
C SER A 497 17.42 30.91 12.74
N THR A 498 17.83 32.16 12.51
CA THR A 498 16.90 33.28 12.26
C THR A 498 16.12 33.11 10.95
N LEU A 499 16.80 32.69 9.87
CA LEU A 499 16.13 32.42 8.59
C LEU A 499 15.17 31.24 8.72
N HIS A 500 15.58 30.20 9.43
CA HIS A 500 14.75 29.03 9.74
C HIS A 500 13.46 29.43 10.47
N GLU A 501 13.56 30.20 11.56
CA GLU A 501 12.40 30.69 12.32
C GLU A 501 11.49 31.58 11.45
N ASN A 502 12.05 32.51 10.68
CA ASN A 502 11.27 33.40 9.82
C ASN A 502 10.45 32.64 8.76
N ILE A 503 11.05 31.64 8.11
CA ILE A 503 10.36 30.83 7.08
C ILE A 503 9.26 29.99 7.74
N LYS A 504 9.56 29.38 8.89
CA LYS A 504 8.59 28.62 9.68
C LYS A 504 7.38 29.47 10.07
N ASP A 505 7.61 30.60 10.73
CA ASP A 505 6.55 31.50 11.21
C ASP A 505 5.72 32.04 10.04
N TYR A 506 6.37 32.38 8.93
CA TYR A 506 5.67 32.84 7.74
C TYR A 506 4.74 31.76 7.18
N THR A 507 5.26 30.55 7.00
CA THR A 507 4.52 29.41 6.44
C THR A 507 3.32 29.04 7.30
N GLU A 508 3.51 28.93 8.62
CA GLU A 508 2.43 28.62 9.56
C GLU A 508 1.32 29.67 9.52
N ASN A 509 1.66 30.96 9.52
CA ASN A 509 0.69 32.04 9.50
C ASN A 509 -0.06 32.12 8.16
N LEU A 510 0.63 31.93 7.03
CA LEU A 510 0.03 31.90 5.71
C LEU A 510 -1.01 30.77 5.61
N LEU A 511 -0.64 29.54 5.96
CA LEU A 511 -1.52 28.38 5.80
C LEU A 511 -2.72 28.41 6.76
N LYS A 512 -2.53 28.86 8.00
CA LYS A 512 -3.65 29.09 8.94
C LYS A 512 -4.62 30.14 8.41
N ARG A 513 -4.11 31.24 7.84
CA ARG A 513 -4.94 32.30 7.25
C ARG A 513 -5.73 31.81 6.04
N LEU A 514 -5.15 30.94 5.21
CA LEU A 514 -5.80 30.41 4.01
C LEU A 514 -6.79 29.27 4.29
N SER A 515 -6.81 28.68 5.49
CA SER A 515 -7.70 27.56 5.81
C SER A 515 -9.14 28.02 6.08
N LYS A 516 -10.12 27.37 5.44
CA LYS A 516 -11.55 27.56 5.74
C LYS A 516 -11.93 26.94 7.08
N THR A 517 -11.23 25.85 7.45
CA THR A 517 -11.46 25.18 8.73
C THR A 517 -10.81 26.00 9.84
N LYS A 518 -11.66 26.56 10.73
CA LYS A 518 -11.20 27.47 11.80
C LYS A 518 -10.20 26.83 12.76
N ASP A 519 -10.37 25.54 13.04
CA ASP A 519 -9.50 24.77 13.94
C ASP A 519 -8.48 23.98 13.11
N THR A 520 -7.46 24.69 12.63
CA THR A 520 -6.34 24.14 11.85
C THR A 520 -5.02 24.38 12.59
N GLU A 521 -4.28 23.30 12.85
CA GLU A 521 -2.91 23.36 13.35
C GLU A 521 -1.93 23.16 12.19
N VAL A 522 -0.79 23.84 12.26
CA VAL A 522 0.27 23.76 11.25
C VAL A 522 1.60 23.64 11.97
N GLU A 523 2.39 22.65 11.58
CA GLU A 523 3.75 22.41 12.04
C GLU A 523 4.68 22.38 10.82
N VAL A 524 5.79 23.12 10.88
CA VAL A 524 6.78 23.16 9.81
C VAL A 524 8.14 22.73 10.35
N SER A 525 8.73 21.74 9.67
CA SER A 525 10.06 21.21 9.93
C SER A 525 10.94 21.41 8.69
N LEU A 526 11.91 22.33 8.76
CA LEU A 526 12.89 22.54 7.68
C LEU A 526 14.03 21.54 7.85
N LEU A 527 14.45 20.90 6.76
CA LEU A 527 15.49 19.87 6.76
C LEU A 527 16.81 20.46 6.25
N ASP A 528 17.06 20.36 4.95
CA ASP A 528 18.31 20.81 4.33
C ASP A 528 18.04 21.84 3.22
N ALA A 529 18.89 22.86 3.15
CA ALA A 529 18.97 23.71 1.97
C ALA A 529 19.79 23.01 0.89
N PHE A 530 19.39 23.18 -0.36
CA PHE A 530 20.05 22.57 -1.50
C PHE A 530 20.22 23.56 -2.63
N LYS A 531 21.23 23.29 -3.46
CA LYS A 531 21.51 24.02 -4.69
C LYS A 531 20.99 23.21 -5.88
N ASP A 532 20.36 23.88 -6.82
CA ASP A 532 20.02 23.26 -8.11
C ASP A 532 21.29 22.94 -8.91
N ASP A 533 21.26 21.82 -9.64
CA ASP A 533 22.42 21.36 -10.42
C ASP A 533 22.49 22.00 -11.81
N TYR A 534 21.39 22.61 -12.28
CA TYR A 534 21.23 23.10 -13.66
C TYR A 534 21.24 24.63 -13.76
N HIS A 535 20.80 25.33 -12.72
CA HIS A 535 20.72 26.78 -12.62
C HIS A 535 21.79 27.28 -11.65
N GLU A 536 22.86 27.85 -12.20
CA GLU A 536 23.88 28.51 -11.38
C GLU A 536 23.20 29.59 -10.53
N ASN A 537 23.29 29.45 -9.19
CA ASN A 537 22.81 30.37 -8.15
C ASN A 537 21.40 30.17 -7.61
N LEU A 538 20.70 29.08 -7.96
CA LEU A 538 19.40 28.76 -7.36
C LEU A 538 19.55 27.91 -6.08
N TYR A 539 19.12 28.47 -4.94
CA TYR A 539 19.03 27.76 -3.65
C TYR A 539 17.57 27.67 -3.19
N ASP A 540 17.20 26.51 -2.68
CA ASP A 540 15.89 26.28 -2.06
C ASP A 540 16.05 25.35 -0.83
N ILE A 541 14.94 25.03 -0.17
CA ILE A 541 14.89 24.31 1.10
C ILE A 541 13.98 23.10 0.97
N SER A 542 14.46 21.98 1.51
CA SER A 542 13.65 20.79 1.75
C SER A 542 13.01 20.86 3.13
N GLY A 543 11.81 20.31 3.27
CA GLY A 543 11.06 20.41 4.51
C GLY A 543 9.80 19.58 4.51
N VAL A 544 9.19 19.52 5.69
CA VAL A 544 7.93 18.84 5.95
C VAL A 544 6.96 19.82 6.57
N ILE A 545 5.75 19.92 5.99
CA ILE A 545 4.63 20.68 6.54
C ILE A 545 3.55 19.69 6.96
N THR A 546 3.20 19.67 8.24
CA THR A 546 2.10 18.87 8.76
C THR A 546 0.94 19.79 9.12
N MET A 547 -0.25 19.50 8.62
CA MET A 547 -1.46 20.25 8.93
C MET A 547 -2.52 19.33 9.52
N VAL A 548 -3.12 19.73 10.64
CA VAL A 548 -4.21 19.01 11.30
C VAL A 548 -5.48 19.84 11.23
N PHE A 549 -6.52 19.30 10.60
CA PHE A 549 -7.84 19.91 10.44
C PHE A 549 -8.81 19.26 11.40
N LYS A 550 -9.53 20.05 12.20
CA LYS A 550 -10.45 19.54 13.23
C LYS A 550 -11.88 20.04 12.98
N HIS A 551 -12.83 19.10 12.94
CA HIS A 551 -14.24 19.43 12.77
C HIS A 551 -15.16 18.39 13.43
N TYR A 552 -16.02 18.82 14.37
CA TYR A 552 -16.96 17.97 15.13
C TYR A 552 -16.39 16.64 15.65
N GLY A 553 -15.17 16.66 16.18
CA GLY A 553 -14.52 15.47 16.73
C GLY A 553 -13.88 14.54 15.69
N VAL A 554 -13.87 14.93 14.41
CA VAL A 554 -13.07 14.30 13.36
C VAL A 554 -11.78 15.10 13.17
N LEU A 555 -10.64 14.42 13.13
CA LEU A 555 -9.32 15.00 12.92
C LEU A 555 -8.70 14.37 11.67
N ASN A 556 -8.26 15.23 10.76
CA ASN A 556 -7.58 14.84 9.52
C ASN A 556 -6.19 15.48 9.49
N THR A 557 -5.16 14.69 9.29
CA THR A 557 -3.78 15.17 9.18
C THR A 557 -3.28 14.96 7.76
N ILE A 558 -2.72 16.00 7.15
CA ILE A 558 -1.93 15.90 5.92
C ILE A 558 -0.48 16.27 6.19
N THR A 559 0.43 15.67 5.43
CA THR A 559 1.86 15.92 5.49
C THR A 559 2.38 16.17 4.08
N LEU A 560 2.88 17.37 3.83
CA LEU A 560 3.58 17.73 2.59
C LEU A 560 5.07 17.54 2.81
N LYS A 561 5.70 16.69 2.01
CA LYS A 561 7.15 16.48 1.96
C LYS A 561 7.70 17.16 0.72
N VAL A 562 8.61 18.11 0.89
CA VAL A 562 9.20 18.88 -0.20
C VAL A 562 10.70 18.59 -0.25
N GLY A 563 11.19 18.12 -1.40
CA GLY A 563 12.59 17.81 -1.65
C GLY A 563 13.16 18.57 -2.86
N LYS A 564 14.38 18.22 -3.27
CA LYS A 564 15.07 18.84 -4.42
C LYS A 564 14.49 18.44 -5.78
N GLU A 565 14.05 17.20 -5.92
CA GLU A 565 13.60 16.64 -7.20
C GLU A 565 12.10 16.32 -7.22
N HIS A 566 11.48 16.27 -6.04
CA HIS A 566 10.12 15.76 -5.89
C HIS A 566 9.46 16.36 -4.66
N SER A 567 8.16 16.60 -4.78
CA SER A 567 7.28 16.96 -3.68
C SER A 567 6.14 15.95 -3.63
N GLU A 568 5.76 15.56 -2.42
CA GLU A 568 4.69 14.60 -2.16
C GLU A 568 3.75 15.16 -1.09
N ILE A 569 2.48 14.76 -1.16
CA ILE A 569 1.51 15.00 -0.10
C ILE A 569 0.90 13.66 0.31
N GLU A 570 0.86 13.41 1.61
CA GLU A 570 0.25 12.23 2.21
C GLU A 570 -0.77 12.66 3.26
N MET A 571 -1.65 11.75 3.64
CA MET A 571 -2.67 11.89 4.66
C MET A 571 -2.52 10.75 5.67
N GLU A 572 -2.62 11.09 6.96
CA GLU A 572 -2.70 10.11 8.03
C GLU A 572 -4.13 9.54 8.16
N PRO A 573 -4.30 8.36 8.79
CA PRO A 573 -5.63 7.85 9.09
C PRO A 573 -6.50 8.84 9.86
N THR A 574 -7.73 9.03 9.39
CA THR A 574 -8.69 9.94 10.03
C THR A 574 -8.99 9.47 11.46
N VAL A 575 -8.89 10.37 12.44
CA VAL A 575 -9.23 10.07 13.84
C VAL A 575 -10.63 10.57 14.15
N ILE A 576 -11.53 9.65 14.51
CA ILE A 576 -12.94 9.96 14.82
C ILE A 576 -13.17 9.78 16.33
N LYS A 577 -13.56 10.86 17.01
CA LYS A 577 -13.84 10.89 18.46
C LYS A 577 -15.34 10.82 18.79
N VAL A 578 -16.18 10.54 17.79
CA VAL A 578 -17.63 10.34 17.94
C VAL A 578 -18.01 8.88 17.71
N HIS A 579 -19.24 8.49 18.04
CA HIS A 579 -19.72 7.14 17.74
C HIS A 579 -19.75 6.93 16.22
N ASP A 580 -18.90 6.03 15.73
CA ASP A 580 -18.83 5.61 14.33
C ASP A 580 -19.63 4.31 14.12
N ASN A 581 -20.65 4.34 13.26
CA ASN A 581 -21.45 3.17 12.89
C ASN A 581 -21.15 2.61 11.49
N ARG A 582 -20.12 3.15 10.81
CA ARG A 582 -19.78 2.76 9.44
C ARG A 582 -19.39 1.28 9.36
N LEU A 583 -18.63 0.79 10.33
CA LEU A 583 -18.23 -0.63 10.40
C LEU A 583 -19.44 -1.58 10.44
N GLU A 584 -20.45 -1.29 11.27
CA GLU A 584 -21.68 -2.11 11.35
C GLU A 584 -22.47 -2.09 10.03
N ARG A 585 -22.50 -0.93 9.34
CA ARG A 585 -23.15 -0.78 8.03
C ARG A 585 -22.38 -1.56 6.95
N MET A 586 -21.05 -1.46 6.92
CA MET A 586 -20.19 -2.20 6.00
C MET A 586 -20.31 -3.71 6.18
N ASN A 587 -20.29 -4.20 7.42
CA ASN A 587 -20.41 -5.62 7.71
C ASN A 587 -21.78 -6.18 7.27
N ARG A 588 -22.88 -5.47 7.55
CA ARG A 588 -24.22 -5.85 7.06
C ARG A 588 -24.30 -5.90 5.54
N MET A 589 -23.65 -4.95 4.88
CA MET A 589 -23.58 -4.92 3.42
C MET A 589 -22.78 -6.12 2.90
N ALA A 590 -21.57 -6.38 3.41
CA ALA A 590 -20.77 -7.54 3.02
C ALA A 590 -21.53 -8.87 3.21
N ASP A 591 -22.29 -9.01 4.30
CA ASP A 591 -23.10 -10.20 4.58
C ASP A 591 -24.25 -10.42 3.59
N THR A 592 -24.83 -9.34 3.05
CA THR A 592 -25.91 -9.41 2.06
C THR A 592 -25.44 -10.01 0.73
N TYR A 593 -24.14 -9.97 0.45
CA TYR A 593 -23.52 -10.49 -0.77
C TYR A 593 -22.65 -11.72 -0.51
N ARG A 594 -22.86 -12.40 0.61
CA ARG A 594 -22.23 -13.70 0.90
C ARG A 594 -22.71 -14.73 -0.14
N ASP A 595 -21.80 -15.61 -0.59
CA ASP A 595 -22.07 -16.75 -1.50
C ASP A 595 -22.30 -16.44 -3.00
N ARG A 596 -21.72 -15.34 -3.49
CA ARG A 596 -21.71 -15.00 -4.92
C ARG A 596 -20.77 -15.89 -5.72
N LYS A 597 -21.10 -16.10 -7.01
CA LYS A 597 -20.37 -17.03 -7.91
C LYS A 597 -19.62 -16.32 -9.03
N LYS A 598 -19.78 -15.00 -9.15
CA LYS A 598 -19.15 -14.23 -10.21
C LYS A 598 -17.95 -13.47 -9.68
N PHE A 599 -16.93 -13.31 -10.51
CA PHE A 599 -15.68 -12.66 -10.15
C PHE A 599 -15.90 -11.24 -9.65
N ILE A 600 -16.65 -10.40 -10.39
CA ILE A 600 -16.87 -9.00 -10.02
C ILE A 600 -17.64 -8.85 -8.70
N GLU A 601 -18.62 -9.72 -8.45
CA GLU A 601 -19.40 -9.69 -7.21
C GLU A 601 -18.50 -10.03 -6.01
N ASN A 602 -17.69 -11.08 -6.11
CA ASN A 602 -16.74 -11.47 -5.06
C ASN A 602 -15.61 -10.46 -4.87
N LEU A 603 -15.14 -9.83 -5.96
CA LEU A 603 -14.17 -8.74 -5.92
C LEU A 603 -14.74 -7.53 -5.16
N LEU A 604 -16.00 -7.17 -5.41
CA LEU A 604 -16.67 -6.09 -4.71
C LEU A 604 -16.88 -6.41 -3.22
N THR A 605 -17.31 -7.62 -2.87
CA THR A 605 -17.39 -8.04 -1.46
C THR A 605 -16.04 -7.94 -0.77
N MET A 606 -14.96 -8.38 -1.44
CA MET A 606 -13.60 -8.26 -0.91
C MET A 606 -13.18 -6.79 -0.71
N TYR A 607 -13.56 -5.89 -1.63
CA TYR A 607 -13.34 -4.45 -1.47
C TYR A 607 -14.09 -3.87 -0.27
N VAL A 608 -15.37 -4.21 -0.08
CA VAL A 608 -16.15 -3.78 1.08
C VAL A 608 -15.48 -4.23 2.38
N GLU A 609 -15.03 -5.48 2.44
CA GLU A 609 -14.31 -6.01 3.60
C GLU A 609 -12.94 -5.35 3.80
N TYR A 610 -12.26 -4.99 2.71
CA TYR A 610 -11.01 -4.23 2.74
C TYR A 610 -11.20 -2.85 3.37
N GLU A 611 -12.24 -2.12 2.96
CA GLU A 611 -12.59 -0.81 3.54
C GLU A 611 -13.10 -0.93 4.98
N ALA A 612 -13.88 -1.98 5.30
CA ALA A 612 -14.31 -2.26 6.67
C ALA A 612 -13.11 -2.44 7.62
N ARG A 613 -12.08 -3.18 7.18
CA ARG A 613 -10.84 -3.37 7.96
C ARG A 613 -10.07 -2.07 8.20
N LYS A 614 -10.17 -1.07 7.33
CA LYS A 614 -9.56 0.26 7.59
C LYS A 614 -10.26 1.00 8.74
N ILE A 615 -11.53 0.71 8.99
CA ILE A 615 -12.35 1.33 10.04
C ILE A 615 -12.27 0.53 11.36
N ASP A 616 -12.00 -0.78 11.28
CA ASP A 616 -11.95 -1.70 12.42
C ASP A 616 -10.75 -1.43 13.37
N THR A 617 -10.71 -2.11 14.51
CA THR A 617 -9.63 -1.96 15.49
C THR A 617 -8.31 -2.57 14.99
N PRO A 618 -7.16 -2.04 15.44
CA PRO A 618 -5.85 -2.63 15.15
C PRO A 618 -5.76 -4.10 15.56
N GLU A 619 -6.39 -4.49 16.68
CA GLU A 619 -6.39 -5.87 17.17
C GLU A 619 -7.09 -6.82 16.19
N ASN A 620 -8.31 -6.48 15.73
CA ASN A 620 -9.06 -7.28 14.77
C ASN A 620 -8.34 -7.36 13.41
N SER A 621 -7.75 -6.24 12.97
CA SER A 621 -6.94 -6.19 11.76
C SER A 621 -5.71 -7.10 11.84
N ASN A 622 -5.04 -7.12 13.00
CA ASN A 622 -3.90 -7.99 13.26
C ASN A 622 -4.30 -9.47 13.34
N GLU A 623 -5.45 -9.79 13.92
CA GLU A 623 -6.01 -11.14 13.93
C GLU A 623 -6.32 -11.63 12.50
N PHE A 624 -6.94 -10.78 11.68
CA PHE A 624 -7.20 -11.09 10.28
C PHE A 624 -5.89 -11.36 9.51
N MET A 625 -4.88 -10.50 9.67
CA MET A 625 -3.56 -10.68 9.05
C MET A 625 -2.96 -12.04 9.44
N ARG A 626 -2.94 -12.36 10.74
CA ARG A 626 -2.44 -13.66 11.23
C ARG A 626 -3.20 -14.83 10.61
N SER A 627 -4.52 -14.74 10.51
CA SER A 627 -5.36 -15.77 9.87
C SER A 627 -4.99 -15.98 8.40
N GLN A 628 -4.77 -14.91 7.63
CA GLN A 628 -4.36 -15.04 6.23
C GLN A 628 -2.93 -15.61 6.08
N VAL A 629 -2.01 -15.26 6.98
CA VAL A 629 -0.66 -15.87 7.03
C VAL A 629 -0.77 -17.36 7.31
N CYS A 630 -1.56 -17.78 8.31
CA CYS A 630 -1.81 -19.20 8.59
C CYS A 630 -2.36 -19.94 7.37
N LYS A 631 -3.39 -19.40 6.71
CA LYS A 631 -3.95 -19.99 5.48
C LYS A 631 -2.88 -20.16 4.38
N THR A 632 -2.03 -19.15 4.21
CA THR A 632 -0.94 -19.20 3.23
C THR A 632 0.05 -20.32 3.56
N ILE A 633 0.37 -20.51 4.85
CA ILE A 633 1.24 -21.59 5.32
C ILE A 633 0.58 -22.96 5.11
N GLU A 634 -0.70 -23.11 5.45
CA GLU A 634 -1.50 -24.33 5.25
C GLU A 634 -1.57 -24.74 3.77
N ASN A 635 -1.62 -23.75 2.88
CA ASN A 635 -1.59 -23.92 1.43
C ASN A 635 -0.17 -24.02 0.84
N ASN A 636 0.87 -24.23 1.65
CA ASN A 636 2.27 -24.32 1.22
C ASN A 636 2.72 -23.13 0.33
N PHE A 637 2.21 -21.93 0.63
CA PHE A 637 2.51 -20.67 -0.05
C PHE A 637 2.13 -20.62 -1.54
N THR A 638 1.28 -21.53 -2.03
CA THR A 638 0.80 -21.49 -3.43
C THR A 638 -0.09 -20.28 -3.71
N ASP A 639 -0.73 -19.72 -2.68
CA ASP A 639 -1.60 -18.55 -2.73
C ASP A 639 -0.98 -17.33 -2.03
N ILE A 640 0.35 -17.18 -2.05
CA ILE A 640 1.06 -16.08 -1.38
C ILE A 640 0.60 -14.67 -1.82
N ASN A 641 0.02 -14.54 -3.01
CA ASN A 641 -0.61 -13.29 -3.47
C ASN A 641 -1.79 -12.86 -2.59
N ARG A 642 -2.40 -13.75 -1.81
CA ARG A 642 -3.38 -13.41 -0.76
C ARG A 642 -2.87 -12.31 0.15
N LEU A 643 -1.60 -12.37 0.53
CA LEU A 643 -0.99 -11.39 1.43
C LEU A 643 -0.91 -9.98 0.79
N LEU A 644 -0.93 -9.89 -0.54
CA LEU A 644 -0.97 -8.63 -1.29
C LEU A 644 -2.36 -7.98 -1.32
N LEU A 645 -3.42 -8.68 -0.92
CA LEU A 645 -4.81 -8.19 -0.98
C LEU A 645 -5.36 -7.72 0.39
N MET A 646 -4.58 -7.86 1.46
CA MET A 646 -5.06 -7.57 2.82
C MET A 646 -5.19 -6.07 3.09
N LYS A 647 -4.15 -5.32 2.73
CA LYS A 647 -3.95 -3.87 2.92
C LYS A 647 -2.75 -3.43 2.07
N LYS A 648 -2.71 -2.17 1.60
CA LYS A 648 -1.50 -1.54 1.04
C LYS A 648 -0.29 -1.72 1.98
N ILE A 649 0.81 -2.27 1.49
CA ILE A 649 2.03 -2.54 2.26
C ILE A 649 2.95 -1.30 2.22
N SER A 650 2.52 -0.21 2.87
CA SER A 650 3.29 1.05 2.95
C SER A 650 3.72 1.39 4.37
N ASP A 651 2.80 1.24 5.34
CA ASP A 651 3.00 1.56 6.75
C ASP A 651 4.11 0.71 7.41
N TYR A 652 4.97 1.37 8.20
CA TYR A 652 6.11 0.73 8.87
C TYR A 652 5.67 -0.37 9.84
N ASN A 653 4.69 -0.08 10.70
CA ASN A 653 4.22 -1.04 11.70
C ASN A 653 3.60 -2.27 11.03
N TYR A 654 2.79 -2.05 10.01
CA TYR A 654 2.21 -3.13 9.22
C TYR A 654 3.27 -3.97 8.49
N LYS A 655 4.32 -3.36 7.92
CA LYS A 655 5.47 -4.08 7.34
C LYS A 655 6.18 -4.95 8.38
N GLN A 656 6.41 -4.40 9.57
CA GLN A 656 7.02 -5.11 10.69
C GLN A 656 6.16 -6.31 11.10
N ASP A 657 4.86 -6.10 11.34
CA ASP A 657 3.90 -7.13 11.73
C ASP A 657 3.82 -8.26 10.70
N LEU A 658 3.75 -7.90 9.42
CA LEU A 658 3.64 -8.86 8.34
C LEU A 658 4.93 -9.69 8.19
N VAL A 659 6.12 -9.08 8.28
CA VAL A 659 7.40 -9.79 8.23
C VAL A 659 7.57 -10.69 9.45
N ALA A 660 7.30 -10.18 10.66
CA ALA A 660 7.41 -10.92 11.89
C ALA A 660 6.47 -12.14 11.89
N CYS A 661 5.18 -11.93 11.60
CA CYS A 661 4.19 -13.00 11.56
C CYS A 661 4.56 -14.05 10.50
N SER A 662 4.90 -13.63 9.29
CA SER A 662 5.21 -14.51 8.17
C SER A 662 6.40 -15.42 8.48
N ILE A 663 7.51 -14.84 8.95
CA ILE A 663 8.75 -15.60 9.20
C ILE A 663 8.59 -16.47 10.45
N ILE A 664 8.08 -15.93 11.55
CA ILE A 664 7.98 -16.65 12.82
C ILE A 664 7.02 -17.83 12.71
N TYR A 665 5.86 -17.68 12.06
CA TYR A 665 4.92 -18.80 11.90
C TYR A 665 5.43 -19.90 10.98
N SER A 666 6.49 -19.63 10.21
CA SER A 666 7.06 -20.56 9.23
C SER A 666 8.47 -21.05 9.63
N MET A 667 8.98 -20.68 10.81
CA MET A 667 10.39 -20.94 11.17
C MET A 667 10.68 -22.39 11.57
N ASP A 668 9.65 -23.21 11.76
CA ASP A 668 9.77 -24.66 11.87
C ASP A 668 9.90 -25.36 10.50
N GLN A 669 9.72 -24.61 9.40
CA GLN A 669 9.88 -25.09 8.03
C GLN A 669 11.26 -24.76 7.45
N LYS A 670 11.66 -25.48 6.39
CA LYS A 670 12.91 -25.23 5.67
C LYS A 670 12.73 -24.12 4.64
N LEU A 671 13.10 -22.91 5.01
CA LEU A 671 13.06 -21.74 4.12
C LEU A 671 14.43 -21.54 3.45
N PHE A 672 14.44 -21.40 2.13
CA PHE A 672 15.64 -21.17 1.31
C PHE A 672 15.49 -19.92 0.45
N LEU A 673 16.59 -19.43 -0.13
CA LEU A 673 16.63 -18.18 -0.92
C LEU A 673 15.51 -18.05 -1.98
N LYS A 674 15.17 -19.14 -2.67
CA LYS A 674 14.16 -19.14 -3.74
C LYS A 674 12.72 -19.36 -3.22
N HIS A 675 12.53 -19.57 -1.93
CA HIS A 675 11.22 -19.81 -1.34
C HIS A 675 10.33 -18.57 -1.49
N PRO A 676 9.05 -18.69 -1.89
CA PRO A 676 8.15 -17.54 -2.11
C PRO A 676 8.08 -16.60 -0.91
N LEU A 677 7.93 -17.15 0.31
CA LEU A 677 7.92 -16.37 1.55
C LEU A 677 9.20 -15.53 1.75
N VAL A 678 10.37 -16.09 1.45
CA VAL A 678 11.66 -15.41 1.61
C VAL A 678 11.76 -14.26 0.62
N ARG A 679 11.37 -14.47 -0.64
CA ARG A 679 11.37 -13.40 -1.65
C ARG A 679 10.37 -12.29 -1.31
N PHE A 680 9.15 -12.66 -0.89
CA PHE A 680 8.12 -11.73 -0.45
C PHE A 680 8.60 -10.85 0.72
N THR A 681 9.10 -11.47 1.79
CA THR A 681 9.59 -10.74 2.97
C THR A 681 10.89 -9.97 2.68
N SER A 682 11.76 -10.48 1.80
CA SER A 682 12.96 -9.77 1.35
C SER A 682 12.60 -8.46 0.63
N ASN A 683 11.54 -8.46 -0.18
CA ASN A 683 11.06 -7.25 -0.83
C ASN A 683 10.50 -6.23 0.17
N ILE A 684 9.76 -6.68 1.20
CA ILE A 684 9.27 -5.79 2.27
C ILE A 684 10.44 -5.18 3.04
N ILE A 685 11.38 -6.01 3.49
CA ILE A 685 12.59 -5.60 4.22
C ILE A 685 13.41 -4.62 3.37
N GLY A 686 13.60 -4.94 2.09
CA GLY A 686 14.33 -4.12 1.14
C GLY A 686 13.65 -2.77 0.83
N SER A 687 12.36 -2.62 1.13
CA SER A 687 11.64 -1.35 1.02
C SER A 687 11.71 -0.47 2.27
N THR A 688 12.41 -0.91 3.32
CA THR A 688 12.46 -0.23 4.63
C THR A 688 13.85 0.36 4.85
N GLU A 689 13.94 1.52 5.49
CA GLU A 689 15.19 2.26 5.74
C GLU A 689 16.13 1.55 6.74
N LEU A 690 16.83 0.52 6.27
CA LEU A 690 17.71 -0.32 7.08
C LEU A 690 19.02 0.37 7.51
N ASN A 691 19.22 1.66 7.23
CA ASN A 691 20.34 2.43 7.76
C ASN A 691 20.21 2.67 9.28
N ARG A 692 19.00 2.61 9.84
CA ARG A 692 18.73 2.85 11.27
C ARG A 692 18.74 1.54 12.08
N MET A 693 19.38 1.56 13.25
CA MET A 693 19.48 0.37 14.10
C MET A 693 18.12 -0.12 14.63
N LEU A 694 17.25 0.79 15.08
CA LEU A 694 15.91 0.42 15.56
C LEU A 694 15.11 -0.31 14.47
N VAL A 695 15.17 0.18 13.24
CA VAL A 695 14.53 -0.45 12.08
C VAL A 695 15.12 -1.83 11.79
N GLN A 696 16.44 -2.01 11.91
CA GLN A 696 17.07 -3.32 11.78
C GLN A 696 16.61 -4.28 12.88
N MET A 697 16.49 -3.82 14.12
CA MET A 697 16.05 -4.65 15.25
C MET A 697 14.63 -5.18 15.03
N ASP A 698 13.75 -4.31 14.54
CA ASP A 698 12.35 -4.64 14.28
C ASP A 698 12.20 -5.58 13.07
N MET A 699 12.91 -5.31 11.98
CA MET A 699 12.73 -6.03 10.70
C MET A 699 13.56 -7.31 10.58
N LEU A 700 14.75 -7.38 11.21
CA LEU A 700 15.71 -8.46 11.00
C LEU A 700 15.73 -9.51 12.12
N ALA A 701 15.17 -9.21 13.31
CA ALA A 701 15.11 -10.20 14.39
C ALA A 701 14.37 -11.50 14.02
N PRO A 702 13.22 -11.47 13.29
CA PRO A 702 12.57 -12.70 12.82
C PRO A 702 13.49 -13.60 11.99
N ILE A 703 14.33 -12.99 11.14
CA ILE A 703 15.30 -13.72 10.30
C ILE A 703 16.32 -14.43 11.18
N VAL A 704 16.80 -13.78 12.24
CA VAL A 704 17.77 -14.36 13.16
C VAL A 704 17.17 -15.51 13.97
N PHE A 705 15.96 -15.34 14.49
CA PHE A 705 15.26 -16.39 15.24
C PHE A 705 14.95 -17.62 14.38
N ALA A 706 14.71 -17.42 13.09
CA ALA A 706 14.50 -18.49 12.11
C ALA A 706 15.80 -19.07 11.50
N ASP A 707 16.99 -18.64 11.97
CA ASP A 707 18.31 -19.04 11.45
C ASP A 707 18.48 -18.83 9.93
N LEU A 708 17.93 -17.73 9.41
CA LEU A 708 17.91 -17.38 7.98
C LEU A 708 18.98 -16.37 7.57
N HIS A 709 19.71 -15.80 8.53
CA HIS A 709 20.77 -14.80 8.31
C HIS A 709 22.09 -15.44 7.88
N ASN A 710 23.06 -14.62 7.49
CA ASN A 710 24.40 -15.11 7.17
C ASN A 710 25.11 -15.57 8.45
N LYS A 711 25.66 -16.78 8.44
CA LYS A 711 26.21 -17.44 9.63
C LYS A 711 27.33 -18.41 9.23
N ASP A 712 28.38 -18.50 10.03
CA ASP A 712 29.51 -19.43 9.81
C ASP A 712 30.14 -19.30 8.41
N GLY A 713 30.19 -18.09 7.86
CA GLY A 713 30.69 -17.81 6.51
C GLY A 713 29.79 -18.31 5.36
N LYS A 714 28.59 -18.83 5.67
CA LYS A 714 27.58 -19.22 4.69
C LYS A 714 26.58 -18.09 4.48
N VAL A 715 26.20 -17.88 3.21
CA VAL A 715 25.13 -16.95 2.85
C VAL A 715 23.79 -17.57 3.22
N GLY A 716 23.00 -16.85 4.01
CA GLY A 716 21.66 -17.25 4.44
C GLY A 716 20.62 -17.06 3.34
N ALA A 717 19.35 -17.04 3.72
CA ALA A 717 18.23 -16.86 2.79
C ALA A 717 18.11 -15.41 2.26
N TYR A 718 18.80 -14.44 2.88
CA TYR A 718 18.73 -13.01 2.55
C TYR A 718 20.10 -12.43 2.11
N PRO A 719 20.58 -12.73 0.89
CA PRO A 719 21.94 -12.40 0.42
C PRO A 719 22.22 -10.91 0.25
N ARG A 720 21.16 -10.08 0.16
CA ARG A 720 21.27 -8.61 0.07
C ARG A 720 21.57 -7.95 1.44
N LEU A 721 21.46 -8.72 2.52
CA LEU A 721 21.82 -8.30 3.88
C LEU A 721 23.24 -8.80 4.19
N GLN A 722 24.21 -7.89 4.18
CA GLN A 722 25.63 -8.17 4.33
C GLN A 722 26.15 -7.69 5.69
N PHE A 723 25.40 -7.96 6.76
CA PHE A 723 25.83 -7.70 8.13
C PHE A 723 26.73 -8.81 8.65
N SER A 724 27.59 -8.49 9.63
CA SER A 724 28.42 -9.49 10.29
C SER A 724 27.57 -10.41 11.18
N GLU A 725 28.12 -11.60 11.47
CA GLU A 725 27.48 -12.52 12.41
C GLU A 725 27.26 -11.88 13.79
N ASN A 726 28.22 -11.07 14.24
CA ASN A 726 28.14 -10.33 15.49
C ASN A 726 26.97 -9.34 15.49
N ARG A 727 26.74 -8.63 14.37
CA ARG A 727 25.60 -7.72 14.26
C ARG A 727 24.27 -8.44 14.34
N TYR A 728 24.12 -9.61 13.70
CA TYR A 728 22.90 -10.41 13.84
C TYR A 728 22.66 -10.90 15.27
N LYS A 729 23.72 -11.33 15.98
CA LYS A 729 23.63 -11.68 17.40
C LYS A 729 23.16 -10.51 18.25
N GLN A 730 23.74 -9.34 18.02
CA GLN A 730 23.33 -8.12 18.72
C GLN A 730 21.88 -7.74 18.41
N LEU A 731 21.46 -7.77 17.14
CA LEU A 731 20.07 -7.47 16.76
C LEU A 731 19.09 -8.34 17.55
N ALA A 732 19.28 -9.66 17.54
CA ALA A 732 18.43 -10.56 18.29
C ALA A 732 18.54 -10.38 19.81
N TYR A 733 19.71 -9.97 20.33
CA TYR A 733 19.91 -9.63 21.74
C TYR A 733 19.24 -8.31 22.16
N PHE A 734 18.94 -7.38 21.26
CA PHE A 734 18.26 -6.14 21.66
C PHE A 734 16.78 -6.12 21.29
N SER A 735 16.34 -7.04 20.42
CA SER A 735 14.94 -7.16 19.99
C SER A 735 14.01 -7.83 21.01
N PHE A 736 14.39 -7.90 22.30
CA PHE A 736 13.61 -8.49 23.39
C PHE A 736 12.40 -7.63 23.82
N THR A 737 11.52 -7.35 22.88
CA THR A 737 10.30 -6.57 23.10
C THR A 737 9.11 -7.50 23.33
N SER A 738 8.10 -7.01 24.05
CA SER A 738 6.77 -7.64 24.23
C SER A 738 6.12 -8.07 22.91
N TYR A 739 6.56 -7.43 21.84
CA TYR A 739 6.08 -7.55 20.49
C TYR A 739 6.21 -8.97 19.92
N PHE A 740 7.42 -9.56 19.91
CA PHE A 740 7.65 -10.86 19.27
C PHE A 740 6.97 -12.03 19.98
N ILE A 741 6.76 -11.91 21.29
CA ILE A 741 6.13 -12.96 22.08
C ILE A 741 4.72 -13.27 21.57
N ASN A 742 4.00 -12.25 21.10
CA ASN A 742 2.69 -12.43 20.49
C ASN A 742 2.70 -13.36 19.27
N TYR A 743 3.82 -13.45 18.56
CA TYR A 743 3.97 -14.32 17.39
C TYR A 743 4.57 -15.69 17.74
N THR A 744 5.42 -15.77 18.77
CA THR A 744 6.11 -17.03 19.13
C THR A 744 5.23 -18.04 19.86
N LEU A 745 4.18 -17.58 20.54
CA LEU A 745 3.20 -18.43 21.26
C LEU A 745 2.09 -18.97 20.33
N TYR A 746 2.42 -19.21 19.06
CA TYR A 746 1.49 -19.69 18.02
C TYR A 746 1.27 -21.20 18.10
N ASN A 747 2.36 -21.98 18.03
CA ASN A 747 2.34 -23.44 18.17
C ASN A 747 3.63 -23.94 18.84
N ASP A 748 3.62 -25.20 19.30
CA ASP A 748 4.75 -25.76 20.05
C ASP A 748 6.05 -25.83 19.22
N ALA A 749 5.96 -26.08 17.92
CA ALA A 749 7.15 -26.16 17.06
C ALA A 749 7.82 -24.79 16.95
N VAL A 750 7.04 -23.75 16.65
CA VAL A 750 7.48 -22.35 16.61
C VAL A 750 8.05 -21.94 17.96
N PHE A 751 7.30 -22.14 19.05
CA PHE A 751 7.78 -21.82 20.39
C PHE A 751 9.13 -22.47 20.70
N MET A 752 9.30 -23.76 20.36
CA MET A 752 10.55 -24.48 20.59
C MET A 752 11.71 -24.02 19.69
N VAL A 753 11.45 -23.65 18.43
CA VAL A 753 12.50 -23.05 17.56
C VAL A 753 12.97 -21.73 18.14
N TRP A 754 12.05 -20.90 18.63
CA TRP A 754 12.37 -19.62 19.25
C TRP A 754 13.22 -19.80 20.51
N ILE A 755 12.82 -20.70 21.43
CA ILE A 755 13.62 -21.02 22.63
C ILE A 755 15.04 -21.50 22.26
N LYS A 756 15.16 -22.35 21.25
CA LYS A 756 16.47 -22.86 20.80
C LYS A 756 17.34 -21.79 20.15
N SER A 757 16.73 -20.79 19.50
CA SER A 757 17.47 -19.70 18.85
C SER A 757 18.32 -18.88 19.82
N PHE A 758 18.00 -18.86 21.13
CA PHE A 758 18.78 -18.14 22.14
C PHE A 758 20.17 -18.69 22.37
N ARG A 759 20.41 -19.97 22.04
CA ARG A 759 21.76 -20.52 22.03
C ARG A 759 22.69 -19.77 21.08
N TYR A 760 22.15 -19.22 20.01
CA TYR A 760 22.92 -18.48 19.03
C TYR A 760 23.22 -17.03 19.48
N THR A 761 22.36 -16.43 20.29
CA THR A 761 22.43 -15.01 20.67
C THR A 761 23.18 -14.75 21.97
N CYS A 762 23.27 -15.73 22.87
CA CYS A 762 24.13 -15.69 24.06
C CYS A 762 25.60 -16.03 23.72
N MET A 763 26.55 -15.59 24.54
CA MET A 763 27.95 -16.03 24.39
C MET A 763 28.04 -17.55 24.51
N LYS A 764 28.95 -18.18 23.73
CA LYS A 764 29.14 -19.64 23.79
C LYS A 764 29.42 -20.04 25.24
N ASP A 765 28.59 -20.94 25.75
CA ASP A 765 28.72 -21.60 27.06
C ASP A 765 28.22 -20.81 28.29
N GLU A 766 27.54 -19.68 28.13
CA GLU A 766 26.88 -18.95 29.24
C GLU A 766 25.39 -18.64 28.95
N VAL A 767 24.51 -19.04 29.87
CA VAL A 767 23.13 -18.51 29.94
C VAL A 767 23.19 -17.15 30.61
N GLU A 768 22.91 -16.08 29.88
CA GLU A 768 22.64 -14.78 30.49
C GLU A 768 21.25 -14.81 31.14
N THR A 769 21.17 -15.26 32.40
CA THR A 769 19.91 -15.47 33.15
C THR A 769 19.04 -14.23 33.23
N ARG A 770 19.57 -13.01 33.09
CA ARG A 770 18.75 -11.78 33.06
C ARG A 770 18.19 -11.41 31.68
N SER A 771 18.71 -12.03 30.63
CA SER A 771 18.38 -11.71 29.23
C SER A 771 17.68 -12.87 28.50
N HIS A 772 17.54 -14.03 29.15
CA HIS A 772 16.84 -15.19 28.60
C HIS A 772 15.31 -14.97 28.60
N PRO A 773 14.57 -15.27 27.51
CA PRO A 773 13.13 -14.95 27.45
C PRO A 773 12.27 -15.64 28.52
N LEU A 774 12.70 -16.81 28.98
CA LEU A 774 12.03 -17.57 30.05
C LEU A 774 12.25 -16.97 31.46
N THR A 775 13.13 -15.99 31.60
CA THR A 775 13.45 -15.35 32.88
C THR A 775 13.11 -13.85 32.90
N VAL A 776 12.82 -13.22 31.75
CA VAL A 776 12.40 -11.82 31.68
C VAL A 776 11.00 -11.63 32.30
N ASN A 777 10.96 -10.93 33.44
CA ASN A 777 9.79 -10.84 34.32
C ASN A 777 8.49 -10.34 33.66
N ARG A 778 8.56 -9.47 32.64
CA ARG A 778 7.38 -8.91 31.95
C ARG A 778 6.58 -9.95 31.17
N PHE A 779 7.15 -11.10 30.84
CA PHE A 779 6.56 -12.05 29.89
C PHE A 779 6.28 -13.43 30.46
N ASN A 780 6.95 -13.74 31.57
CA ASN A 780 6.94 -15.06 32.18
C ASN A 780 5.52 -15.56 32.51
N ARG A 781 4.56 -14.68 32.85
CA ARG A 781 3.17 -15.10 33.09
C ARG A 781 2.54 -15.74 31.85
N ARG A 782 2.60 -15.07 30.69
CA ARG A 782 2.00 -15.57 29.44
C ARG A 782 2.72 -16.81 28.93
N ILE A 783 4.05 -16.83 29.06
CA ILE A 783 4.85 -18.01 28.70
C ILE A 783 4.50 -19.20 29.60
N CYS A 784 4.38 -18.98 30.92
CA CYS A 784 3.97 -20.01 31.88
C CYS A 784 2.58 -20.56 31.51
N GLN A 785 1.61 -19.69 31.27
CA GLN A 785 0.27 -20.08 30.82
C GLN A 785 0.32 -20.92 29.54
N TYR A 786 1.18 -20.56 28.59
CA TYR A 786 1.35 -21.32 27.35
C TYR A 786 1.99 -22.70 27.56
N ILE A 787 3.02 -22.79 28.39
CA ILE A 787 3.74 -24.04 28.73
C ILE A 787 2.76 -25.04 29.38
N PHE A 788 1.90 -24.56 30.28
CA PHE A 788 1.00 -25.40 31.07
C PHE A 788 -0.45 -25.42 30.55
N ARG A 789 -0.73 -24.90 29.34
CA ARG A 789 -2.09 -24.77 28.79
C ARG A 789 -2.87 -26.08 28.69
N ASN A 790 -2.18 -27.22 28.59
CA ASN A 790 -2.77 -28.55 28.53
C ASN A 790 -2.92 -29.22 29.90
N GLY A 791 -2.52 -28.55 30.99
CA GLY A 791 -2.59 -29.09 32.35
C GLY A 791 -1.51 -30.14 32.66
N ASP A 792 -0.43 -30.22 31.87
CA ASP A 792 0.63 -31.22 32.01
C ASP A 792 2.04 -30.59 32.00
N MET A 793 3.07 -31.40 32.34
CA MET A 793 4.49 -30.99 32.36
C MET A 793 5.19 -31.24 31.01
N LYS A 794 4.48 -31.50 29.91
CA LYS A 794 5.10 -31.99 28.67
C LYS A 794 6.07 -30.97 28.06
N LEU A 795 5.68 -29.69 28.00
CA LEU A 795 6.52 -28.63 27.44
C LEU A 795 7.65 -28.22 28.39
N SER A 796 7.40 -28.11 29.69
CA SER A 796 8.45 -27.84 30.68
C SER A 796 9.52 -28.93 30.64
N ASN A 797 9.15 -30.21 30.62
CA ASN A 797 10.11 -31.32 30.48
C ASN A 797 10.91 -31.30 29.16
N ILE A 798 10.39 -30.69 28.09
CA ILE A 798 11.15 -30.47 26.85
C ILE A 798 12.15 -29.33 27.04
N ILE A 799 11.74 -28.25 27.70
CA ILE A 799 12.61 -27.11 28.05
C ILE A 799 13.74 -27.56 28.97
N ASP A 800 13.45 -28.33 30.02
CA ASP A 800 14.46 -28.80 31.00
C ASP A 800 15.54 -29.63 30.31
N ARG A 801 15.13 -30.53 29.41
CA ARG A 801 16.08 -31.30 28.58
C ARG A 801 16.90 -30.40 27.67
N PHE A 802 16.28 -29.42 27.03
CA PHE A 802 17.02 -28.45 26.21
C PHE A 802 18.06 -27.67 27.05
N ILE A 803 17.69 -27.19 28.23
CA ILE A 803 18.62 -26.48 29.12
C ILE A 803 19.76 -27.41 29.55
N THR A 804 19.46 -28.66 29.90
CA THR A 804 20.46 -29.67 30.25
C THR A 804 21.45 -29.92 29.11
N ASP A 805 20.94 -30.06 27.89
CA ASP A 805 21.76 -30.36 26.71
C ASP A 805 22.58 -29.15 26.22
N ALA A 806 21.99 -27.96 26.27
CA ALA A 806 22.60 -26.74 25.73
C ALA A 806 23.52 -26.04 26.72
N TYR A 807 23.23 -26.15 28.03
CA TYR A 807 23.87 -25.39 29.11
C TYR A 807 24.16 -26.26 30.34
N PRO A 808 24.91 -27.36 30.19
CA PRO A 808 25.10 -28.35 31.27
C PRO A 808 25.79 -27.76 32.50
N ALA A 809 26.58 -26.69 32.36
CA ALA A 809 27.25 -26.04 33.48
C ALA A 809 26.33 -25.16 34.35
N GLN A 810 25.19 -24.70 33.80
CA GLN A 810 24.25 -23.82 34.51
C GLN A 810 22.91 -24.50 34.83
N VAL A 811 22.73 -25.77 34.49
CA VAL A 811 21.45 -26.48 34.67
C VAL A 811 20.95 -26.46 36.12
N ASP A 812 21.87 -26.60 37.10
CA ASP A 812 21.55 -26.60 38.53
C ASP A 812 21.11 -25.22 39.05
N GLU A 813 21.39 -24.14 38.30
CA GLU A 813 20.98 -22.77 38.63
C GLU A 813 19.71 -22.38 37.84
N VAL A 814 19.74 -22.57 36.52
CA VAL A 814 18.71 -22.07 35.60
C VAL A 814 17.41 -22.85 35.76
N THR A 815 17.46 -24.18 35.83
CA THR A 815 16.24 -25.00 35.83
C THR A 815 15.42 -24.76 37.11
N PRO A 816 16.01 -24.78 38.33
CA PRO A 816 15.27 -24.41 39.54
C PRO A 816 14.68 -22.99 39.49
N LEU A 817 15.41 -22.03 38.91
CA LEU A 817 14.89 -20.66 38.73
C LEU A 817 13.66 -20.61 37.82
N LEU A 818 13.64 -21.39 36.72
CA LEU A 818 12.47 -21.49 35.86
C LEU A 818 11.27 -22.09 36.60
N HIS A 819 11.47 -23.18 37.35
CA HIS A 819 10.41 -23.76 38.17
C HIS A 819 9.93 -22.84 39.29
N PHE A 820 10.80 -21.97 39.85
CA PHE A 820 10.41 -20.89 40.76
C PHE A 820 9.45 -19.92 40.07
N ILE A 821 9.83 -19.42 38.90
CA ILE A 821 9.00 -18.49 38.12
C ILE A 821 7.65 -19.13 37.78
N TRP A 822 7.66 -20.38 37.31
CA TRP A 822 6.46 -21.12 36.94
C TRP A 822 5.55 -21.39 38.14
N THR A 823 6.10 -21.77 39.30
CA THR A 823 5.32 -21.99 40.52
C THR A 823 4.61 -20.72 40.96
N VAL A 824 5.31 -19.56 40.95
CA VAL A 824 4.70 -18.27 41.29
C VAL A 824 3.51 -17.97 40.39
N TYR A 825 3.65 -18.11 39.07
CA TYR A 825 2.56 -17.80 38.14
C TYR A 825 1.43 -18.84 38.16
N LEU A 826 1.70 -20.13 38.36
CA LEU A 826 0.68 -21.15 38.55
C LEU A 826 -0.17 -20.90 39.80
N CYS A 827 0.44 -20.38 40.89
CA CYS A 827 -0.27 -19.97 42.10
C CYS A 827 -1.14 -18.70 41.90
N ALA A 828 -0.83 -17.89 40.88
CA ALA A 828 -1.54 -16.66 40.54
C ALA A 828 -2.72 -16.88 39.57
N GLU A 829 -2.90 -18.10 39.05
CA GLU A 829 -4.04 -18.43 38.18
C GLU A 829 -5.36 -18.40 38.96
N GLU A 830 -6.45 -18.08 38.27
CA GLU A 830 -7.80 -18.03 38.87
C GLU A 830 -8.23 -19.39 39.43
N ASN A 831 -7.83 -20.46 38.73
CA ASN A 831 -8.06 -21.85 39.14
C ASN A 831 -6.72 -22.59 39.25
N PRO A 832 -5.99 -22.49 40.39
CA PRO A 832 -4.66 -23.06 40.55
C PRO A 832 -4.67 -24.60 40.39
N ASN A 833 -3.86 -25.12 39.47
CA ASN A 833 -3.70 -26.57 39.30
C ASN A 833 -2.71 -27.11 40.33
N VAL A 834 -3.24 -27.72 41.40
CA VAL A 834 -2.47 -28.24 42.54
C VAL A 834 -1.38 -29.24 42.11
N GLN A 835 -1.66 -30.10 41.13
CA GLN A 835 -0.69 -31.10 40.67
C GLN A 835 0.50 -30.45 39.97
N LEU A 836 0.25 -29.44 39.12
CA LEU A 836 1.32 -28.70 38.45
C LEU A 836 2.12 -27.85 39.45
N ILE A 837 1.45 -27.18 40.38
CA ILE A 837 2.13 -26.39 41.43
C ILE A 837 3.06 -27.30 42.23
N LYS A 838 2.56 -28.46 42.66
CA LYS A 838 3.35 -29.44 43.39
C LYS A 838 4.54 -29.96 42.56
N ALA A 839 4.32 -30.32 41.30
CA ALA A 839 5.39 -30.83 40.45
C ALA A 839 6.53 -29.81 40.24
N ASN A 840 6.19 -28.53 40.05
CA ASN A 840 7.18 -27.47 39.92
C ASN A 840 7.83 -27.12 41.25
N TYR A 841 7.08 -27.11 42.34
CA TYR A 841 7.59 -26.88 43.69
C TYR A 841 8.59 -27.97 44.12
N ASP A 842 8.21 -29.24 43.97
CA ASP A 842 9.06 -30.38 44.30
C ASP A 842 10.39 -30.36 43.51
N TYR A 843 10.42 -29.78 42.29
CA TYR A 843 11.63 -29.66 41.48
C TYR A 843 12.62 -28.62 42.03
N MET A 844 12.12 -27.48 42.51
CA MET A 844 12.97 -26.39 43.01
C MET A 844 13.24 -26.45 44.52
N CYS A 845 12.45 -27.24 45.26
CA CYS A 845 12.61 -27.44 46.69
C CYS A 845 14.05 -27.92 46.97
N ASP A 846 14.67 -27.41 48.04
CA ASP A 846 16.07 -27.68 48.42
C ASP A 846 17.17 -27.11 47.48
N SER A 847 16.81 -26.35 46.43
CA SER A 847 17.83 -25.71 45.58
C SER A 847 18.50 -24.53 46.29
N LYS A 848 19.83 -24.63 46.45
CA LYS A 848 20.69 -23.56 46.98
C LYS A 848 20.71 -22.29 46.10
N HIS A 849 20.20 -22.37 44.87
CA HIS A 849 20.19 -21.27 43.89
C HIS A 849 18.93 -20.39 44.00
N ILE A 850 17.90 -20.84 44.72
CA ILE A 850 16.73 -20.01 45.01
C ILE A 850 17.03 -19.11 46.19
N SER A 851 16.99 -17.80 45.95
CA SER A 851 17.34 -16.78 46.94
C SER A 851 16.42 -15.57 46.85
N LYS A 852 16.69 -14.53 47.63
CA LYS A 852 15.93 -13.27 47.56
C LYS A 852 16.01 -12.63 46.17
N ASP A 853 17.13 -12.80 45.47
CA ASP A 853 17.33 -12.23 44.13
C ASP A 853 16.42 -12.88 43.09
N SER A 854 15.92 -14.10 43.35
CA SER A 854 14.96 -14.80 42.50
C SER A 854 13.64 -14.04 42.33
N ALA A 855 13.26 -13.22 43.32
CA ALA A 855 12.06 -12.38 43.24
C ALA A 855 12.12 -11.34 42.10
N SER A 856 13.32 -10.94 41.64
CA SER A 856 13.48 -9.97 40.55
C SER A 856 12.99 -10.49 39.18
N PHE A 857 12.88 -11.81 39.02
CA PHE A 857 12.44 -12.47 37.78
C PHE A 857 10.92 -12.65 37.67
N VAL A 858 10.15 -12.19 38.66
CA VAL A 858 8.67 -12.24 38.67
C VAL A 858 8.09 -10.86 38.95
N LEU A 859 7.04 -10.49 38.24
CA LEU A 859 6.26 -9.28 38.53
C LEU A 859 5.21 -9.59 39.59
N LEU A 860 5.48 -9.18 40.84
CA LEU A 860 4.66 -9.52 42.00
C LEU A 860 3.59 -8.48 42.36
N ASP A 861 3.66 -7.26 41.84
CA ASP A 861 2.88 -6.13 42.36
C ASP A 861 1.36 -6.39 42.39
N ASP A 862 0.82 -7.08 41.38
CA ASP A 862 -0.61 -7.36 41.28
C ASP A 862 -1.00 -8.81 41.67
N ILE A 863 -0.02 -9.69 41.92
CA ILE A 863 -0.29 -11.12 42.17
C ILE A 863 0.21 -11.62 43.53
N ARG A 864 0.99 -10.81 44.27
CA ARG A 864 1.67 -11.22 45.51
C ARG A 864 0.72 -11.83 46.54
N GLU A 865 -0.38 -11.13 46.84
CA GLU A 865 -1.34 -11.57 47.86
C GLU A 865 -2.01 -12.90 47.47
N GLN A 866 -2.42 -13.01 46.20
CA GLN A 866 -3.03 -14.23 45.66
C GLN A 866 -2.05 -15.40 45.73
N VAL A 867 -0.81 -15.21 45.31
CA VAL A 867 0.21 -16.26 45.32
C VAL A 867 0.48 -16.73 46.76
N VAL A 868 0.67 -15.80 47.70
CA VAL A 868 0.91 -16.13 49.11
C VAL A 868 -0.30 -16.86 49.70
N LYS A 869 -1.52 -16.44 49.38
CA LYS A 869 -2.73 -17.12 49.83
C LYS A 869 -2.79 -18.55 49.27
N THR A 870 -2.63 -18.73 47.96
CA THR A 870 -2.63 -20.05 47.32
C THR A 870 -1.58 -20.98 47.95
N LEU A 871 -0.37 -20.50 48.21
CA LEU A 871 0.69 -21.30 48.83
C LEU A 871 0.34 -21.73 50.26
N ASN A 872 -0.27 -20.83 51.05
CA ASN A 872 -0.74 -21.16 52.39
C ASN A 872 -1.88 -22.17 52.35
N ASP A 873 -2.84 -22.00 51.43
CA ASP A 873 -3.98 -22.91 51.24
C ASP A 873 -3.52 -24.31 50.78
N LEU A 874 -2.40 -24.39 50.04
CA LEU A 874 -1.82 -25.64 49.56
C LEU A 874 -0.76 -26.24 50.49
N LYS A 875 -0.53 -25.67 51.68
CA LYS A 875 0.51 -26.12 52.61
C LYS A 875 0.48 -27.63 52.90
N ASP A 876 -0.70 -28.18 53.18
CA ASP A 876 -0.87 -29.61 53.49
C ASP A 876 -0.68 -30.52 52.26
N HIS A 877 -0.75 -29.96 51.04
CA HIS A 877 -0.54 -30.70 49.80
C HIS A 877 0.93 -30.68 49.36
N LEU A 878 1.66 -29.61 49.71
CA LEU A 878 3.06 -29.37 49.35
C LEU A 878 4.03 -29.95 50.40
N CYS A 879 3.73 -29.87 51.69
CA CYS A 879 4.63 -30.30 52.77
C CYS A 879 4.27 -31.69 53.31
N ARG A 880 5.28 -32.53 53.56
CA ARG A 880 5.15 -33.86 54.16
C ARG A 880 5.73 -33.93 55.57
N ASN A 881 6.65 -33.03 55.91
CA ASN A 881 7.32 -32.96 57.20
C ASN A 881 7.57 -31.48 57.62
N GLU A 882 8.21 -31.28 58.77
CA GLU A 882 8.50 -29.95 59.31
C GLU A 882 9.58 -29.20 58.52
N ASP A 883 10.51 -29.92 57.87
CA ASP A 883 11.55 -29.33 57.02
C ASP A 883 10.94 -28.73 55.74
N ASP A 884 10.00 -29.44 55.10
CA ASP A 884 9.25 -28.94 53.94
C ASP A 884 8.46 -27.67 54.28
N VAL A 885 7.90 -27.61 55.50
CA VAL A 885 7.21 -26.40 56.00
C VAL A 885 8.18 -25.23 56.13
N ASN A 886 9.40 -25.48 56.59
CA ASN A 886 10.43 -24.45 56.69
C ASN A 886 10.88 -23.95 55.32
N GLU A 887 11.04 -24.83 54.33
CA GLU A 887 11.36 -24.44 52.95
C GLU A 887 10.22 -23.67 52.28
N LEU A 888 8.96 -24.10 52.46
CA LEU A 888 7.79 -23.34 51.97
C LEU A 888 7.73 -21.94 52.59
N ASN A 889 8.02 -21.81 53.89
CA ASN A 889 8.08 -20.51 54.55
C ASN A 889 9.20 -19.63 53.99
N LYS A 890 10.38 -20.19 53.67
CA LYS A 890 11.47 -19.46 52.99
C LYS A 890 11.03 -18.96 51.61
N PHE A 891 10.34 -19.80 50.84
CA PHE A 891 9.79 -19.44 49.54
C PHE A 891 8.75 -18.30 49.64
N ILE A 892 7.81 -18.40 50.57
CA ILE A 892 6.83 -17.34 50.85
C ILE A 892 7.52 -16.03 51.26
N LEU A 893 8.58 -16.10 52.08
CA LEU A 893 9.36 -14.92 52.48
C LEU A 893 10.07 -14.23 51.32
N ILE A 894 10.53 -14.98 50.31
CA ILE A 894 11.11 -14.42 49.08
C ILE A 894 10.05 -13.61 48.32
N ILE A 895 8.82 -14.12 48.23
CA ILE A 895 7.70 -13.47 47.52
C ILE A 895 7.15 -12.24 48.29
N GLN A 896 7.15 -12.30 49.62
CA GLN A 896 6.60 -11.24 50.47
C GLN A 896 7.47 -9.98 50.54
N LYS A 897 8.78 -10.09 50.31
CA LYS A 897 9.65 -8.92 50.33
C LYS A 897 9.43 -8.05 49.09
N LYS A 898 9.19 -6.74 49.31
CA LYS A 898 9.30 -5.76 48.23
C LYS A 898 10.73 -5.79 47.68
N ALA A 899 10.83 -5.97 46.36
CA ALA A 899 12.09 -5.86 45.61
C ALA A 899 12.66 -4.44 45.73
#